data_AF-A0A963XM08-F1
#
_entry.id   AF-A0A963XM08-F1
#
_cell.length_a   1.000
_cell.length_b   1.000
_cell.length_c   1.000
_cell.angle_alpha   90.00
_cell.angle_beta   90.00
_cell.angle_gamma   90.00
#
_symmetry.space_group_name_H-M   'P 1'
#
loop_
_entity.id
_entity.type
_entity.pdbx_description
1 polymer ?
#
loop_
_entity_poly.entity_id
_entity_poly.type
_entity_poly.pdbx_seq_one_letter_code
_entity_poly.pdbx_strand_id
1 'polypeptide(L)'
;MKEALVVLGMHRSGTSFLVGALSALGHALPRDRQPGGADNRHGHFEPGAVVALNDLILAAGGGRWDQAGPFDPGVARAALPDIGPRIRAALDASFGSATRVVIKDPRLSLTFPLWRNEMEAMGVTLRVLIALRHPLAVAQSLARRNGCPPDLAALSWLAHSIAAIEASHGLNRTIVRFPDWALRPDTGIARIASDLGWPAGTAETLASAVRRRFCGADLHCRAAGPGDGLMGEAAALFETLTGETVSDGGLDRAARATRPALERAQAYCAPLDRYRLAEIGIREGSTGEGFTAPGTMRLTAELALAEQRAGALAKALMSSERAADRAARRFARESARAAGRLAALRRQVSREAGESLAALSAAARTRADLRVRLRAATALAAREASQRQATEDRLADNRQRLEAALRECAALREDRNRLAGRADELAQLCQKEMVTVIRPLYRRFYRAGGTILRQVLSPARVERIKRALPHPDGIPGALTLVIPTAGVARQCEVPARDVSIDKPDIFILSIINWDFRTQRPQHLAREFAARGHRVFYLEMEAGDGGTAIRSVAPGVWAVRLSGQGIGFLRPYSGRPSGAQVAAWLDNFNAFCDRIGTSPWRHVVIEHPFWWPLARNLPPENRITFDCMDEISGFSNTEDHILAAEEEMVAGCDRLIVSSDYLMARRGRSRPAALVRNGADIGHFTGHPTTPLAERIAARLRGGCLRVGYVGAIAEWFDDDLLAEVARLAPDIDFHLCGAVTAPGVLRLADLPNVSLHGEIAYAEVPAFLGAMDVMMIPFRLLPIIAACDPVKFYEYAAAMRPTVATAMPELRRAGDLVRIAHTAGEFAQALREAGASADPLQGERLRTYALANTWSERATAMLAEMDRAPLVSVVILAWGDAALTMTAVHALLGEGRVYPALEVIVVDNGSPPEECGRLAAYLSRFPEARLIENGANLGFAAGNNVGIQAATGDYVLLLNNDTYMAPGAIWAMVGQLERTPQIGVVGPLTNNIGNEARVAVDYADMEQMRRAARRLTQGFRGRWTPLPVVAYFCAMFRRADLARFGPLDPVYGRGMFEDDDHCAVIRAQGFDCALAEDAFVHHHLSASFARVEPAERVERFDANRRTYEGRWGPWTPHRYRASRPAPDWEAA
;
A
#
# COMPACT_ATOMS: atom_id res chain seq x y z
N MET A 1 41.76 5.83 41.24
CA MET A 1 40.39 5.71 40.73
C MET A 1 39.41 5.71 41.91
N LYS A 2 38.30 6.47 41.86
CA LYS A 2 37.27 6.55 42.93
C LYS A 2 35.92 5.99 42.45
N GLU A 3 35.56 6.18 41.19
CA GLU A 3 34.32 5.68 40.59
C GLU A 3 34.59 5.14 39.17
N ALA A 4 33.96 4.02 38.81
CA ALA A 4 33.99 3.46 37.47
C ALA A 4 32.58 3.19 36.95
N LEU A 5 32.28 3.74 35.78
CA LEU A 5 31.07 3.46 35.02
C LEU A 5 31.36 2.31 34.04
N VAL A 6 30.77 1.15 34.28
CA VAL A 6 31.03 -0.07 33.53
C VAL A 6 29.90 -0.31 32.55
N VAL A 7 30.22 -0.32 31.26
CA VAL A 7 29.26 -0.58 30.18
C VAL A 7 29.37 -2.05 29.74
N LEU A 8 28.33 -2.83 30.04
CA LEU A 8 28.20 -4.24 29.68
C LEU A 8 27.20 -4.41 28.53
N GLY A 9 27.43 -5.40 27.67
CA GLY A 9 26.50 -5.74 26.59
C GLY A 9 27.21 -6.34 25.37
N MET A 10 26.48 -7.15 24.61
CA MET A 10 26.99 -7.82 23.41
C MET A 10 27.49 -6.84 22.33
N HIS A 11 28.38 -7.30 21.46
CA HIS A 11 28.80 -6.56 20.28
C HIS A 11 27.59 -6.07 19.46
N ARG A 12 27.67 -4.85 18.92
CA ARG A 12 26.62 -4.21 18.08
C ARG A 12 25.29 -3.92 18.81
N SER A 13 25.27 -4.02 20.14
CA SER A 13 24.15 -3.55 21.00
C SER A 13 24.15 -2.03 21.26
N GLY A 14 24.98 -1.26 20.58
CA GLY A 14 25.03 0.21 20.72
C GLY A 14 25.95 0.74 21.82
N THR A 15 26.82 -0.09 22.38
CA THR A 15 27.72 0.27 23.49
C THR A 15 28.72 1.38 23.14
N SER A 16 29.17 1.49 21.89
CA SER A 16 30.05 2.59 21.45
C SER A 16 29.33 3.95 21.36
N PHE A 17 28.05 3.94 20.98
CA PHE A 17 27.19 5.14 20.98
C PHE A 17 26.99 5.67 22.42
N LEU A 18 26.79 4.73 23.36
CA LEU A 18 26.64 5.01 24.79
C LEU A 18 27.90 5.65 25.42
N VAL A 19 29.08 5.09 25.19
CA VAL A 19 30.34 5.61 25.78
C VAL A 19 30.69 7.00 25.26
N GLY A 20 30.42 7.28 23.98
CA GLY A 20 30.62 8.61 23.41
C GLY A 20 29.79 9.70 24.10
N ALA A 21 28.53 9.40 24.41
CA ALA A 21 27.62 10.32 25.12
C ALA A 21 28.01 10.51 26.59
N LEU A 22 28.46 9.44 27.27
CA LEU A 22 28.83 9.47 28.70
C LEU A 22 30.10 10.27 28.99
N SER A 23 30.98 10.46 28.00
CA SER A 23 32.16 11.32 28.15
C SER A 23 31.83 12.78 28.52
N ALA A 24 30.61 13.24 28.21
CA ALA A 24 30.12 14.57 28.55
C ALA A 24 29.86 14.78 30.07
N LEU A 25 29.90 13.70 30.88
CA LEU A 25 29.70 13.75 32.34
C LEU A 25 30.99 13.95 33.15
N GLY A 26 32.12 14.13 32.47
CA GLY A 26 33.42 14.32 33.13
C GLY A 26 34.12 13.02 33.55
N HIS A 27 33.66 11.85 33.09
CA HIS A 27 34.40 10.59 33.20
C HIS A 27 35.48 10.51 32.12
N ALA A 28 36.70 10.10 32.51
CA ALA A 28 37.81 9.97 31.58
C ALA A 28 37.61 8.79 30.63
N LEU A 29 37.88 9.03 29.34
CA LEU A 29 37.98 7.99 28.30
C LEU A 29 39.39 7.36 28.31
N PRO A 30 39.53 6.11 27.80
CA PRO A 30 40.83 5.44 27.75
C PRO A 30 41.83 6.16 26.84
N ARG A 31 43.08 6.20 27.28
CA ARG A 31 44.21 6.85 26.57
C ARG A 31 44.72 6.01 25.40
N ASP A 32 44.49 4.70 25.44
CA ASP A 32 45.01 3.67 24.54
C ASP A 32 43.93 3.10 23.59
N ARG A 33 42.98 3.95 23.18
CA ARG A 33 41.89 3.56 22.27
C ARG A 33 42.36 3.34 20.83
N GLN A 34 41.81 2.35 20.14
CA GLN A 34 42.13 2.11 18.74
C GLN A 34 41.44 3.13 17.79
N PRO A 35 42.15 3.64 16.76
CA PRO A 35 41.56 4.51 15.74
C PRO A 35 40.50 3.78 14.90
N GLY A 36 39.61 4.54 14.25
CA GLY A 36 38.47 3.98 13.50
C GLY A 36 38.86 3.31 12.18
N GLY A 37 38.11 2.25 11.82
CA GLY A 37 38.21 1.51 10.55
C GLY A 37 36.94 1.60 9.70
N ALA A 38 36.91 0.89 8.56
CA ALA A 38 35.79 0.92 7.61
C ALA A 38 34.44 0.42 8.20
N ASP A 39 34.50 -0.45 9.20
CA ASP A 39 33.34 -1.04 9.91
C ASP A 39 32.90 -0.24 11.15
N ASN A 40 33.70 0.75 11.58
CA ASN A 40 33.40 1.68 12.66
C ASN A 40 34.17 3.02 12.52
N ARG A 41 33.59 3.95 11.73
CA ARG A 41 34.21 5.23 11.34
C ARG A 41 34.61 6.16 12.50
N HIS A 42 34.06 5.97 13.71
CA HIS A 42 34.30 6.86 14.85
C HIS A 42 35.36 6.36 15.84
N GLY A 43 35.99 5.21 15.60
CA GLY A 43 36.96 4.61 16.53
C GLY A 43 36.35 3.63 17.52
N HIS A 44 37.19 2.76 18.07
CA HIS A 44 36.82 1.82 19.13
C HIS A 44 37.00 2.52 20.48
N PHE A 45 36.01 2.42 21.36
CA PHE A 45 36.01 3.07 22.68
C PHE A 45 36.51 2.11 23.78
N GLU A 46 36.93 0.91 23.38
CA GLU A 46 37.53 -0.12 24.21
C GLU A 46 38.97 0.26 24.62
N PRO A 47 39.34 0.16 25.91
CA PRO A 47 40.73 0.32 26.33
C PRO A 47 41.59 -0.85 25.86
N GLY A 48 42.69 -0.58 25.16
CA GLY A 48 43.56 -1.61 24.57
C GLY A 48 44.11 -2.61 25.59
N ALA A 49 44.56 -2.14 26.75
CA ALA A 49 45.05 -2.99 27.83
C ALA A 49 43.95 -3.85 28.46
N VAL A 50 42.71 -3.34 28.51
CA VAL A 50 41.53 -4.09 28.99
C VAL A 50 41.14 -5.19 28.00
N VAL A 51 41.18 -4.91 26.69
CA VAL A 51 40.90 -5.90 25.63
C VAL A 51 41.92 -7.03 25.68
N ALA A 52 43.21 -6.71 25.71
CA ALA A 52 44.28 -7.71 25.76
C ALA A 52 44.16 -8.62 27.00
N LEU A 53 43.81 -8.05 28.15
CA LEU A 53 43.61 -8.82 29.37
C LEU A 53 42.34 -9.69 29.30
N ASN A 54 41.25 -9.18 28.75
CA ASN A 54 40.02 -9.96 28.59
C ASN A 54 40.21 -11.14 27.64
N ASP A 55 40.94 -10.98 26.53
CA ASP A 55 41.28 -12.09 25.64
C ASP A 55 42.14 -13.15 26.36
N LEU A 56 43.10 -12.72 27.21
CA LEU A 56 43.89 -13.63 28.04
C LEU A 56 43.04 -14.37 29.09
N ILE A 57 42.12 -13.68 29.76
CA ILE A 57 41.20 -14.26 30.75
C ILE A 57 40.30 -15.31 30.09
N LEU A 58 39.73 -14.99 28.94
CA LEU A 58 38.87 -15.91 28.20
C LEU A 58 39.66 -17.15 27.78
N ALA A 59 40.87 -16.96 27.22
CA ALA A 59 41.73 -18.06 26.82
C ALA A 59 42.12 -18.97 28.00
N ALA A 60 42.47 -18.37 29.16
CA ALA A 60 42.80 -19.11 30.37
C ALA A 60 41.61 -19.88 30.97
N GLY A 61 40.39 -19.39 30.76
CA GLY A 61 39.14 -20.08 31.10
C GLY A 61 38.64 -21.06 30.03
N GLY A 62 39.41 -21.28 28.96
CA GLY A 62 39.07 -22.21 27.87
C GLY A 62 38.03 -21.69 26.87
N GLY A 63 37.84 -20.37 26.77
CA GLY A 63 36.84 -19.74 25.88
C GLY A 63 37.40 -18.63 24.98
N ARG A 64 36.54 -18.11 24.09
CA ARG A 64 36.77 -16.93 23.24
C ARG A 64 35.53 -16.04 23.22
N TRP A 65 35.69 -14.79 22.77
CA TRP A 65 34.59 -13.83 22.68
C TRP A 65 33.51 -14.22 21.65
N ASP A 66 33.89 -14.98 20.62
CA ASP A 66 33.07 -15.41 19.49
C ASP A 66 32.58 -16.87 19.58
N GLN A 67 32.86 -17.56 20.69
CA GLN A 67 32.51 -18.97 20.88
C GLN A 67 31.15 -19.18 21.54
N ALA A 68 30.57 -20.35 21.28
CA ALA A 68 29.27 -20.81 21.77
C ALA A 68 29.36 -21.44 23.18
N GLY A 69 30.53 -21.97 23.57
CA GLY A 69 30.72 -22.75 24.79
C GLY A 69 30.63 -21.97 26.12
N PRO A 70 30.53 -22.68 27.26
CA PRO A 70 30.49 -22.06 28.59
C PRO A 70 31.86 -21.50 28.99
N PHE A 71 31.89 -20.31 29.60
CA PHE A 71 33.07 -19.71 30.24
C PHE A 71 32.97 -19.84 31.76
N ASP A 72 34.03 -20.33 32.41
CA ASP A 72 34.11 -20.45 33.87
C ASP A 72 35.17 -19.48 34.45
N PRO A 73 34.75 -18.40 35.15
CA PRO A 73 35.66 -17.47 35.81
C PRO A 73 36.58 -18.12 36.86
N GLY A 74 36.15 -19.22 37.50
CA GLY A 74 36.92 -19.94 38.51
C GLY A 74 38.13 -20.65 37.90
N VAL A 75 37.95 -21.25 36.72
CA VAL A 75 39.05 -21.88 35.95
C VAL A 75 40.05 -20.83 35.51
N ALA A 76 39.57 -19.70 34.96
CA ALA A 76 40.44 -18.60 34.56
C ALA A 76 41.25 -18.04 35.74
N ARG A 77 40.63 -17.90 36.93
CA ARG A 77 41.31 -17.44 38.14
C ARG A 77 42.36 -18.44 38.65
N ALA A 78 42.11 -19.73 38.53
CA ALA A 78 43.09 -20.76 38.89
C ALA A 78 44.30 -20.76 37.93
N ALA A 79 44.06 -20.52 36.64
CA ALA A 79 45.10 -20.44 35.61
C ALA A 79 45.89 -19.12 35.64
N LEU A 80 45.30 -18.04 36.14
CA LEU A 80 45.91 -16.71 36.29
C LEU A 80 45.91 -16.26 37.75
N PRO A 81 46.80 -16.82 38.61
CA PRO A 81 46.83 -16.49 40.03
C PRO A 81 47.20 -15.02 40.31
N ASP A 82 47.82 -14.33 39.35
CA ASP A 82 48.20 -12.92 39.38
C ASP A 82 47.17 -11.99 38.71
N ILE A 83 45.92 -12.44 38.53
CA ILE A 83 44.88 -11.69 37.81
C ILE A 83 44.56 -10.31 38.42
N GLY A 84 44.57 -10.19 39.75
CA GLY A 84 44.32 -8.91 40.45
C GLY A 84 45.37 -7.85 40.10
N PRO A 85 46.68 -8.14 40.28
CA PRO A 85 47.76 -7.27 39.80
C PRO A 85 47.65 -6.90 38.31
N ARG A 86 47.26 -7.84 37.43
CA ARG A 86 47.09 -7.58 35.99
C ARG A 86 45.93 -6.63 35.70
N ILE A 87 44.80 -6.78 36.40
CA ILE A 87 43.65 -5.86 36.30
C ILE A 87 44.07 -4.44 36.70
N ARG A 88 44.79 -4.29 37.80
CA ARG A 88 45.30 -2.99 38.25
C ARG A 88 46.24 -2.34 37.22
N ALA A 89 47.17 -3.12 36.68
CA ALA A 89 48.08 -2.65 35.64
C ALA A 89 47.33 -2.23 34.36
N ALA A 90 46.29 -2.97 33.94
CA ALA A 90 45.48 -2.62 32.78
C ALA A 90 44.68 -1.32 32.99
N LEU A 91 44.13 -1.11 34.20
CA LEU A 91 43.43 0.12 34.56
C LEU A 91 44.38 1.32 34.62
N ASP A 92 45.57 1.16 35.22
CA ASP A 92 46.58 2.21 35.31
C ASP A 92 47.12 2.60 33.93
N ALA A 93 47.36 1.62 33.05
CA ALA A 93 47.79 1.86 31.67
C ALA A 93 46.73 2.62 30.86
N SER A 94 45.46 2.24 30.99
CA SER A 94 44.37 2.80 30.21
C SER A 94 43.93 4.20 30.69
N PHE A 95 43.97 4.45 32.01
CA PHE A 95 43.32 5.62 32.62
C PHE A 95 44.25 6.50 33.48
N GLY A 96 45.42 6.01 33.87
CA GLY A 96 46.37 6.74 34.71
C GLY A 96 45.77 7.23 36.03
N SER A 97 46.05 8.49 36.41
CA SER A 97 45.59 9.10 37.67
C SER A 97 44.11 9.52 37.70
N ALA A 98 43.30 9.12 36.70
CA ALA A 98 41.90 9.51 36.62
C ALA A 98 41.09 9.02 37.83
N THR A 99 40.25 9.91 38.39
CA THR A 99 39.41 9.62 39.56
C THR A 99 38.04 9.07 39.19
N ARG A 100 37.54 9.36 37.98
CA ARG A 100 36.28 8.83 37.42
C ARG A 100 36.51 8.33 36.01
N VAL A 101 36.13 7.10 35.69
CA VAL A 101 36.42 6.46 34.39
C VAL A 101 35.19 5.79 33.78
N VAL A 102 35.19 5.63 32.45
CA VAL A 102 34.24 4.75 31.74
C VAL A 102 35.00 3.55 31.17
N ILE A 103 34.55 2.34 31.51
CA ILE A 103 35.16 1.09 31.04
C ILE A 103 34.14 0.35 30.17
N LYS A 104 34.56 -0.03 28.96
CA LYS A 104 33.74 -0.76 28.01
C LYS A 104 34.57 -1.77 27.24
N ASP A 105 34.12 -3.01 27.25
CA ASP A 105 34.53 -4.08 26.33
C ASP A 105 33.38 -5.09 26.32
N PRO A 106 32.84 -5.50 25.16
CA PRO A 106 31.80 -6.53 25.12
C PRO A 106 32.17 -7.83 25.85
N ARG A 107 33.45 -8.22 25.83
CA ARG A 107 33.98 -9.39 26.56
C ARG A 107 33.85 -9.25 28.06
N LEU A 108 33.84 -8.01 28.55
CA LEU A 108 33.70 -7.71 29.96
C LEU A 108 32.39 -8.29 30.51
N SER A 109 31.32 -8.40 29.72
CA SER A 109 30.09 -9.08 30.14
C SER A 109 30.31 -10.50 30.68
N LEU A 110 31.31 -11.21 30.17
CA LEU A 110 31.66 -12.57 30.60
C LEU A 110 32.71 -12.56 31.72
N THR A 111 33.72 -11.69 31.62
CA THR A 111 34.85 -11.65 32.56
C THR A 111 34.60 -10.78 33.79
N PHE A 112 33.50 -10.01 33.83
CA PHE A 112 33.19 -9.02 34.87
C PHE A 112 33.29 -9.54 36.31
N PRO A 113 32.92 -10.79 36.65
CA PRO A 113 33.09 -11.29 38.02
C PRO A 113 34.52 -11.16 38.56
N LEU A 114 35.55 -11.33 37.71
CA LEU A 114 36.95 -11.18 38.12
C LEU A 114 37.34 -9.72 38.29
N TRP A 115 36.87 -8.86 37.37
CA TRP A 115 37.08 -7.41 37.44
C TRP A 115 36.39 -6.78 38.65
N ARG A 116 35.15 -7.16 38.93
CA ARG A 116 34.36 -6.71 40.08
C ARG A 116 35.10 -6.96 41.39
N ASN A 117 35.55 -8.19 41.62
CA ASN A 117 36.24 -8.57 42.85
C ASN A 117 37.47 -7.70 43.11
N GLU A 118 38.30 -7.45 42.09
CA GLU A 118 39.50 -6.62 42.24
C GLU A 118 39.14 -5.13 42.39
N MET A 119 38.18 -4.61 41.63
CA MET A 119 37.79 -3.21 41.69
C MET A 119 37.09 -2.85 43.02
N GLU A 120 36.30 -3.75 43.58
CA GLU A 120 35.73 -3.61 44.92
C GLU A 120 36.82 -3.68 46.00
N ALA A 121 37.81 -4.58 45.87
CA ALA A 121 38.96 -4.64 46.77
C ALA A 121 39.84 -3.37 46.70
N MET A 122 39.85 -2.68 45.56
CA MET A 122 40.47 -1.37 45.38
C MET A 122 39.67 -0.20 45.97
N GLY A 123 38.46 -0.46 46.50
CA GLY A 123 37.56 0.57 47.00
C GLY A 123 36.94 1.43 45.91
N VAL A 124 36.86 0.94 44.66
CA VAL A 124 36.25 1.66 43.54
C VAL A 124 34.72 1.51 43.60
N THR A 125 34.00 2.63 43.54
CA THR A 125 32.54 2.59 43.43
C THR A 125 32.13 2.20 42.01
N LEU A 126 31.42 1.09 41.86
CA LEU A 126 30.97 0.56 40.56
C LEU A 126 29.52 0.96 40.26
N ARG A 127 29.30 1.49 39.05
CA ARG A 127 27.96 1.72 38.47
C ARG A 127 27.88 1.03 37.12
N VAL A 128 26.83 0.26 36.86
CA VAL A 128 26.75 -0.62 35.69
C VAL A 128 25.64 -0.19 34.72
N LEU A 129 25.97 -0.09 33.45
CA LEU A 129 25.04 0.15 32.35
C LEU A 129 24.99 -1.09 31.46
N ILE A 130 23.83 -1.74 31.37
CA ILE A 130 23.65 -2.92 30.53
C ILE A 130 22.94 -2.49 29.24
N ALA A 131 23.68 -2.45 28.14
CA ALA A 131 23.16 -2.05 26.83
C ALA A 131 22.48 -3.22 26.11
N LEU A 132 21.18 -3.06 25.83
CA LEU A 132 20.37 -4.05 25.13
C LEU A 132 19.85 -3.51 23.80
N ARG A 133 19.98 -4.37 22.78
CA ARG A 133 19.38 -4.22 21.46
C ARG A 133 18.72 -5.54 21.09
N HIS A 134 17.60 -5.45 20.36
CA HIS A 134 16.84 -6.63 19.95
C HIS A 134 17.77 -7.68 19.28
N PRO A 135 17.73 -8.96 19.72
CA PRO A 135 18.69 -9.98 19.31
C PRO A 135 18.70 -10.22 17.80
N LEU A 136 17.55 -10.16 17.13
CA LEU A 136 17.49 -10.27 15.66
C LEU A 136 18.25 -9.15 14.95
N ALA A 137 18.20 -7.92 15.47
CA ALA A 137 18.93 -6.80 14.89
C ALA A 137 20.44 -6.93 15.12
N VAL A 138 20.85 -7.52 16.24
CA VAL A 138 22.25 -7.89 16.50
C VAL A 138 22.71 -8.98 15.54
N ALA A 139 21.91 -10.03 15.35
CA ALA A 139 22.19 -11.12 14.41
C ALA A 139 22.34 -10.64 12.97
N GLN A 140 21.41 -9.82 12.46
CA GLN A 140 21.50 -9.19 11.14
C GLN A 140 22.74 -8.29 11.00
N SER A 141 23.17 -7.64 12.08
CA SER A 141 24.38 -6.82 12.06
C SER A 141 25.67 -7.64 12.07
N LEU A 142 25.70 -8.80 12.76
CA LEU A 142 26.86 -9.70 12.75
C LEU A 142 26.95 -10.46 11.42
N ALA A 143 25.82 -10.92 10.88
CA ALA A 143 25.75 -11.53 9.55
C ALA A 143 26.37 -10.62 8.47
N ARG A 144 26.07 -9.31 8.50
CA ARG A 144 26.67 -8.33 7.58
C ARG A 144 28.16 -8.07 7.82
N ARG A 145 28.65 -8.18 9.06
CA ARG A 145 30.05 -7.87 9.41
C ARG A 145 30.98 -9.03 9.09
N ASN A 146 30.61 -10.25 9.48
CA ASN A 146 31.49 -11.41 9.44
C ASN A 146 30.75 -12.72 9.11
N GLY A 147 29.53 -12.65 8.55
CA GLY A 147 28.77 -13.85 8.15
C GLY A 147 28.30 -14.71 9.32
N CYS A 148 28.20 -14.16 10.54
CA CYS A 148 27.80 -14.92 11.72
C CYS A 148 26.39 -15.56 11.55
N PRO A 149 26.24 -16.88 11.74
CA PRO A 149 24.94 -17.56 11.69
C PRO A 149 23.96 -17.03 12.75
N PRO A 150 22.64 -16.96 12.46
CA PRO A 150 21.64 -16.45 13.39
C PRO A 150 21.61 -17.16 14.74
N ASP A 151 21.77 -18.49 14.77
CA ASP A 151 21.73 -19.28 16.01
C ASP A 151 22.95 -19.03 16.88
N LEU A 152 24.13 -18.86 16.27
CA LEU A 152 25.35 -18.50 16.98
C LEU A 152 25.25 -17.07 17.54
N ALA A 153 24.67 -16.14 16.76
CA ALA A 153 24.43 -14.78 17.21
C ALA A 153 23.42 -14.71 18.38
N ALA A 154 22.35 -15.52 18.34
CA ALA A 154 21.38 -15.63 19.42
C ALA A 154 22.01 -16.22 20.69
N LEU A 155 22.83 -17.27 20.53
CA LEU A 155 23.53 -17.92 21.64
C LEU A 155 24.53 -16.97 22.31
N SER A 156 25.36 -16.28 21.53
CA SER A 156 26.30 -15.29 22.06
C SER A 156 25.57 -14.12 22.72
N TRP A 157 24.45 -13.66 22.16
CA TRP A 157 23.63 -12.60 22.75
C TRP A 157 23.06 -13.01 24.11
N LEU A 158 22.52 -14.23 24.22
CA LEU A 158 22.02 -14.80 25.47
C LEU A 158 23.12 -14.92 26.53
N ALA A 159 24.28 -15.49 26.16
CA ALA A 159 25.41 -15.68 27.06
C ALA A 159 25.92 -14.35 27.65
N HIS A 160 26.13 -13.33 26.81
CA HIS A 160 26.62 -12.02 27.25
C HIS A 160 25.58 -11.25 28.07
N SER A 161 24.29 -11.36 27.74
CA SER A 161 23.23 -10.63 28.44
C SER A 161 22.94 -11.24 29.81
N ILE A 162 22.86 -12.57 29.91
CA ILE A 162 22.66 -13.28 31.18
C ILE A 162 23.87 -13.07 32.10
N ALA A 163 25.10 -13.21 31.59
CA ALA A 163 26.32 -13.00 32.38
C ALA A 163 26.43 -11.56 32.90
N ALA A 164 26.10 -10.56 32.07
CA ALA A 164 26.10 -9.16 32.50
C ALA A 164 25.08 -8.88 33.63
N ILE A 165 23.89 -9.48 33.55
CA ILE A 165 22.86 -9.36 34.60
C ILE A 165 23.37 -10.00 35.88
N GLU A 166 23.77 -11.27 35.84
CA GLU A 166 24.17 -11.99 37.05
C GLU A 166 25.41 -11.41 37.72
N ALA A 167 26.44 -11.06 36.94
CA ALA A 167 27.69 -10.52 37.48
C ALA A 167 27.51 -9.13 38.13
N SER A 168 26.51 -8.37 37.69
CA SER A 168 26.17 -7.05 38.23
C SER A 168 25.17 -7.09 39.39
N HIS A 169 24.70 -8.27 39.80
CA HIS A 169 23.74 -8.39 40.91
C HIS A 169 24.23 -7.72 42.20
N GLY A 170 23.36 -6.94 42.82
CA GLY A 170 23.65 -6.17 44.03
C GLY A 170 24.50 -4.90 43.80
N LEU A 171 24.84 -4.57 42.56
CA LEU A 171 25.44 -3.28 42.20
C LEU A 171 24.38 -2.28 41.75
N ASN A 172 24.72 -0.99 41.75
CA ASN A 172 23.88 0.03 41.15
C ASN A 172 23.92 -0.11 39.61
N ARG A 173 22.88 -0.72 39.04
CA ARG A 173 22.80 -1.10 37.61
C ARG A 173 21.51 -0.62 36.95
N THR A 174 21.55 -0.29 35.65
CA THR A 174 20.36 0.02 34.85
C THR A 174 20.45 -0.49 33.40
N ILE A 175 19.29 -0.75 32.79
CA ILE A 175 19.15 -1.22 31.40
C ILE A 175 19.05 -0.04 30.44
N VAL A 176 19.86 -0.09 29.38
CA VAL A 176 19.92 0.93 28.32
C VAL A 176 19.33 0.35 27.03
N ARG A 177 18.15 0.83 26.63
CA ARG A 177 17.46 0.39 25.40
C ARG A 177 17.92 1.21 24.19
N PHE A 178 18.52 0.54 23.21
CA PHE A 178 19.11 1.20 22.04
C PHE A 178 18.13 2.09 21.20
N PRO A 179 16.84 1.72 20.98
CA PRO A 179 15.92 2.58 20.22
C PRO A 179 15.53 3.87 20.96
N ASP A 180 15.41 3.80 22.29
CA ASP A 180 14.80 4.88 23.08
C ASP A 180 15.68 6.11 23.18
N TRP A 181 17.00 5.95 23.26
CA TRP A 181 17.91 7.09 23.42
C TRP A 181 18.31 7.72 22.09
N ALA A 182 18.20 6.96 21.01
CA ALA A 182 18.35 7.45 19.64
C ALA A 182 17.16 8.31 19.21
N LEU A 183 15.95 7.91 19.59
CA LEU A 183 14.70 8.54 19.15
C LEU A 183 14.14 9.56 20.14
N ARG A 184 14.39 9.39 21.46
CA ARG A 184 13.91 10.26 22.55
C ARG A 184 14.97 10.40 23.65
N PRO A 185 16.11 11.06 23.37
CA PRO A 185 17.24 11.15 24.29
C PRO A 185 16.87 11.72 25.65
N ASP A 186 15.97 12.72 25.71
CA ASP A 186 15.61 13.42 26.95
C ASP A 186 14.97 12.51 28.01
N THR A 187 14.00 11.69 27.61
CA THR A 187 13.28 10.78 28.51
C THR A 187 14.13 9.58 28.90
N GLY A 188 14.93 9.06 27.96
CA GLY A 188 15.81 7.92 28.21
C GLY A 188 16.93 8.27 29.18
N ILE A 189 17.51 9.46 29.04
CA ILE A 189 18.62 9.94 29.86
C ILE A 189 18.18 10.30 31.28
N ALA A 190 17.02 10.93 31.43
CA ALA A 190 16.45 11.26 32.74
C ALA A 190 16.26 9.99 33.61
N ARG A 191 15.85 8.88 32.98
CA ARG A 191 15.71 7.59 33.65
C ARG A 191 17.04 7.00 34.13
N ILE A 192 18.10 7.04 33.32
CA ILE A 192 19.45 6.60 33.75
C ILE A 192 19.91 7.41 34.95
N ALA A 193 19.76 8.73 34.87
CA ALA A 193 20.23 9.64 35.89
C ALA A 193 19.50 9.40 37.20
N SER A 194 18.20 9.09 37.14
CA SER A 194 17.40 8.66 38.29
C SER A 194 17.85 7.30 38.84
N ASP A 195 17.95 6.27 38.00
CA ASP A 195 18.30 4.91 38.42
C ASP A 195 19.71 4.84 39.03
N LEU A 196 20.66 5.60 38.48
CA LEU A 196 22.01 5.73 39.02
C LEU A 196 22.12 6.78 40.13
N GLY A 197 21.08 7.54 40.47
CA GLY A 197 21.12 8.54 41.54
C GLY A 197 22.12 9.68 41.28
N TRP A 198 22.19 10.17 40.04
CA TRP A 198 23.01 11.33 39.67
C TRP A 198 22.31 12.67 40.01
N PRO A 199 23.07 13.77 40.24
CA PRO A 199 22.49 15.07 40.61
C PRO A 199 21.51 15.64 39.57
N ALA A 200 20.51 16.39 40.02
CA ALA A 200 19.57 17.11 39.15
C ALA A 200 20.32 18.09 38.21
N GLY A 201 20.01 18.07 36.91
CA GLY A 201 20.71 18.81 35.84
C GLY A 201 21.71 17.99 34.99
N THR A 202 22.08 16.79 35.46
CA THR A 202 22.95 15.85 34.71
C THR A 202 22.30 15.36 33.42
N ALA A 203 20.97 15.19 33.43
CA ALA A 203 20.19 14.72 32.29
C ALA A 203 20.14 15.75 31.14
N GLU A 204 19.99 17.04 31.45
CA GLU A 204 19.97 18.12 30.44
C GLU A 204 21.34 18.29 29.77
N THR A 205 22.42 18.14 30.54
CA THR A 205 23.79 18.20 30.03
C THR A 205 24.06 17.07 29.03
N LEU A 206 23.64 15.84 29.35
CA LEU A 206 23.82 14.67 28.48
C LEU A 206 22.93 14.76 27.22
N ALA A 207 21.67 15.19 27.39
CA ALA A 207 20.74 15.40 26.29
C ALA A 207 21.27 16.45 25.28
N SER A 208 21.87 17.54 25.77
CA SER A 208 22.50 18.56 24.92
C SER A 208 23.70 18.01 24.14
N ALA A 209 24.54 17.16 24.78
CA ALA A 209 25.70 16.54 24.13
C ALA A 209 25.31 15.54 23.03
N VAL A 210 24.24 14.76 23.24
CA VAL A 210 23.69 13.84 22.24
C VAL A 210 23.13 14.60 21.03
N ARG A 211 22.36 15.68 21.26
CA ARG A 211 21.83 16.54 20.19
C ARG A 211 22.92 17.20 19.34
N ARG A 212 24.03 17.65 19.96
CA ARG A 212 25.13 18.31 19.22
C ARG A 212 25.95 17.35 18.35
N ARG A 213 25.95 16.05 18.64
CA ARG A 213 26.86 15.09 17.98
C ARG A 213 26.25 14.34 16.80
N PHE A 214 24.93 14.32 16.63
CA PHE A 214 24.27 13.64 15.52
C PHE A 214 22.97 14.32 15.05
N CYS A 215 23.07 15.13 14.00
CA CYS A 215 22.00 15.35 13.01
C CYS A 215 22.42 14.62 11.73
N GLY A 216 21.99 13.37 11.56
CA GLY A 216 22.31 12.56 10.38
C GLY A 216 21.65 11.19 10.46
N ALA A 217 20.90 10.83 9.43
CA ALA A 217 20.13 9.59 9.29
C ALA A 217 20.99 8.32 9.37
N ASP A 218 20.57 7.34 10.18
CA ASP A 218 20.74 5.87 9.98
C ASP A 218 20.44 5.06 11.27
N LEU A 219 19.28 5.28 11.90
CA LEU A 219 18.82 4.47 13.04
C LEU A 219 17.45 3.87 12.75
N HIS A 220 17.43 2.84 11.91
CA HIS A 220 16.24 2.00 11.70
C HIS A 220 16.12 0.96 12.82
N CYS A 221 15.09 1.10 13.65
CA CYS A 221 14.58 0.02 14.50
C CYS A 221 13.26 -0.48 13.88
N ARG A 222 13.33 -1.59 13.12
CA ARG A 222 12.14 -2.40 12.77
C ARG A 222 11.87 -3.33 13.96
N ALA A 223 10.68 -3.26 14.54
CA ALA A 223 10.19 -4.31 15.44
C ALA A 223 9.97 -5.58 14.60
N ALA A 224 10.52 -6.70 15.03
CA ALA A 224 10.48 -7.97 14.30
C ALA A 224 9.63 -9.00 15.06
N GLY A 225 8.93 -9.84 14.31
CA GLY A 225 8.04 -10.89 14.83
C GLY A 225 8.78 -12.02 15.57
N PRO A 226 8.02 -12.91 16.25
CA PRO A 226 8.58 -13.95 17.09
C PRO A 226 9.24 -15.04 16.22
N GLY A 227 10.53 -15.29 16.47
CA GLY A 227 11.26 -16.42 15.87
C GLY A 227 11.12 -17.68 16.70
N ASP A 228 11.20 -18.85 16.06
CA ASP A 228 11.27 -20.15 16.73
C ASP A 228 12.71 -20.49 17.16
N GLY A 229 12.89 -21.31 18.20
CA GLY A 229 14.20 -21.78 18.68
C GLY A 229 14.96 -20.77 19.56
N LEU A 230 16.30 -20.81 19.52
CA LEU A 230 17.18 -19.96 20.35
C LEU A 230 16.97 -18.46 20.13
N MET A 231 16.60 -18.05 18.92
CA MET A 231 16.25 -16.67 18.61
C MET A 231 14.96 -16.24 19.32
N GLY A 232 14.01 -17.16 19.49
CA GLY A 232 12.79 -16.95 20.26
C GLY A 232 13.06 -16.79 21.76
N GLU A 233 13.96 -17.60 22.32
CA GLU A 233 14.39 -17.46 23.72
C GLU A 233 15.14 -16.14 23.98
N ALA A 234 16.01 -15.74 23.05
CA ALA A 234 16.68 -14.44 23.10
C ALA A 234 15.68 -13.28 23.02
N ALA A 235 14.70 -13.35 22.11
CA ALA A 235 13.68 -12.32 21.97
C ALA A 235 12.77 -12.24 23.21
N ALA A 236 12.36 -13.38 23.78
CA ALA A 236 11.56 -13.43 25.00
C ALA A 236 12.29 -12.82 26.20
N LEU A 237 13.60 -13.10 26.34
CA LEU A 237 14.42 -12.45 27.37
C LEU A 237 14.53 -10.94 27.10
N PHE A 238 14.76 -10.50 25.85
CA PHE A 238 14.79 -9.08 25.50
C PHE A 238 13.50 -8.36 25.91
N GLU A 239 12.34 -8.86 25.49
CA GLU A 239 11.04 -8.26 25.82
C GLU A 239 10.81 -8.18 27.34
N THR A 240 11.19 -9.23 28.07
CA THR A 240 11.11 -9.27 29.54
C THR A 240 12.00 -8.21 30.17
N LEU A 241 13.23 -8.01 29.67
CA LEU A 241 14.20 -7.05 30.20
C LEU A 241 13.89 -5.60 29.80
N THR A 242 13.13 -5.38 28.72
CA THR A 242 12.77 -4.04 28.22
C THR A 242 11.40 -3.56 28.64
N GLY A 243 10.63 -4.30 29.45
CA GLY A 243 9.36 -3.85 30.01
C GLY A 243 9.49 -2.62 30.92
N GLU A 244 8.43 -1.80 31.02
CA GLU A 244 8.48 -0.52 31.76
C GLU A 244 8.61 -0.69 33.29
N THR A 245 8.35 -1.88 33.84
CA THR A 245 8.19 -2.13 35.29
C THR A 245 9.17 -3.15 35.89
N VAL A 246 10.30 -3.43 35.21
CA VAL A 246 11.24 -4.47 35.66
C VAL A 246 12.08 -3.95 36.84
N SER A 247 11.81 -4.45 38.05
CA SER A 247 12.64 -4.21 39.22
C SER A 247 13.97 -4.97 39.16
N ASP A 248 14.93 -4.60 40.00
CA ASP A 248 16.24 -5.27 40.08
C ASP A 248 16.12 -6.79 40.28
N GLY A 249 15.26 -7.20 41.22
CA GLY A 249 14.95 -8.63 41.43
C GLY A 249 14.17 -9.28 40.27
N GLY A 250 13.54 -8.48 39.39
CA GLY A 250 12.93 -8.93 38.15
C GLY A 250 13.94 -9.30 37.07
N LEU A 251 15.05 -8.53 36.96
CA LEU A 251 16.15 -8.82 36.03
C LEU A 251 16.77 -10.19 36.33
N ASP A 252 17.06 -10.48 37.60
CA ASP A 252 17.69 -11.76 37.97
C ASP A 252 16.73 -12.94 37.83
N ARG A 253 15.41 -12.74 38.01
CA ARG A 253 14.41 -13.79 37.73
C ARG A 253 14.35 -14.13 36.25
N ALA A 254 14.40 -13.12 35.37
CA ALA A 254 14.40 -13.33 33.92
C ALA A 254 15.65 -14.06 33.43
N ALA A 255 16.83 -13.70 33.96
CA ALA A 255 18.08 -14.39 33.67
C ALA A 255 18.05 -15.86 34.13
N ARG A 256 17.62 -16.13 35.37
CA ARG A 256 17.48 -17.50 35.90
C ARG A 256 16.49 -18.37 35.12
N ALA A 257 15.39 -17.79 34.65
CA ALA A 257 14.39 -18.52 33.87
C ALA A 257 14.92 -18.97 32.49
N THR A 258 15.82 -18.19 31.90
CA THR A 258 16.36 -18.43 30.55
C THR A 258 17.64 -19.29 30.56
N ARG A 259 18.35 -19.32 31.69
CA ARG A 259 19.62 -20.05 31.89
C ARG A 259 19.60 -21.54 31.53
N PRO A 260 18.61 -22.35 31.92
CA PRO A 260 18.59 -23.78 31.58
C PRO A 260 18.55 -24.03 30.08
N ALA A 261 17.98 -23.10 29.31
CA ALA A 261 17.87 -23.23 27.87
C ALA A 261 19.18 -22.86 27.15
N LEU A 262 19.84 -21.81 27.63
CA LEU A 262 21.22 -21.49 27.26
C LEU A 262 22.15 -22.69 27.52
N GLU A 263 22.13 -23.27 28.74
CA GLU A 263 23.02 -24.38 29.11
C GLU A 263 22.83 -25.62 28.23
N ARG A 264 21.57 -25.96 27.86
CA ARG A 264 21.28 -27.05 26.92
C ARG A 264 21.87 -26.79 25.53
N ALA A 265 21.76 -25.55 25.04
CA ALA A 265 22.29 -25.17 23.73
C ALA A 265 23.83 -25.14 23.70
N GLN A 266 24.47 -24.67 24.78
CA GLN A 266 25.93 -24.67 24.92
C GLN A 266 26.47 -26.10 25.02
N ALA A 267 25.78 -27.01 25.72
CA ALA A 267 26.15 -28.43 25.80
C ALA A 267 26.09 -29.14 24.43
N TYR A 268 25.17 -28.72 23.56
CA TYR A 268 25.05 -29.25 22.20
C TYR A 268 26.18 -28.77 21.27
N CYS A 269 26.69 -27.55 21.48
CA CYS A 269 27.73 -26.95 20.65
C CYS A 269 29.18 -27.29 21.08
N ALA A 270 29.38 -27.80 22.31
CA ALA A 270 30.70 -28.09 22.88
C ALA A 270 31.63 -29.02 22.07
N PRO A 271 31.15 -30.00 21.26
CA PRO A 271 32.02 -30.83 20.43
C PRO A 271 32.55 -30.13 19.16
N LEU A 272 31.82 -29.13 18.65
CA LEU A 272 32.15 -28.41 17.40
C LEU A 272 33.31 -27.42 17.58
N ASP A 273 33.44 -26.83 18.78
CA ASP A 273 34.51 -25.85 19.07
C ASP A 273 35.89 -26.50 19.29
N ARG A 274 35.96 -27.79 19.68
CA ARG A 274 37.25 -28.52 19.79
C ARG A 274 37.90 -28.81 18.44
N TYR A 275 37.09 -28.94 17.37
CA TYR A 275 37.60 -29.21 16.02
C TYR A 275 38.24 -27.98 15.37
N ARG A 276 37.73 -26.76 15.64
CA ARG A 276 38.29 -25.50 15.10
C ARG A 276 39.56 -25.02 15.79
N LEU A 277 39.76 -25.36 17.07
CA LEU A 277 41.00 -25.05 17.79
C LEU A 277 42.23 -25.79 17.23
N ALA A 278 42.02 -26.97 16.63
CA ALA A 278 43.08 -27.72 15.94
C ALA A 278 43.46 -27.11 14.57
N GLU A 279 42.55 -26.41 13.90
CA GLU A 279 42.80 -25.79 12.59
C GLU A 279 43.53 -24.43 12.66
N ILE A 280 43.35 -23.67 13.74
CA ILE A 280 43.95 -22.33 13.87
C ILE A 280 45.37 -22.38 14.44
N GLY A 281 45.70 -23.39 15.27
CA GLY A 281 47.08 -23.65 15.71
C GLY A 281 48.05 -24.00 14.57
N ILE A 282 47.53 -24.28 13.37
CA ILE A 282 48.31 -24.59 12.16
C ILE A 282 48.50 -23.35 11.26
N ARG A 283 47.81 -22.24 11.50
CA ARG A 283 47.84 -21.05 10.61
C ARG A 283 48.62 -19.83 11.13
N GLU A 284 49.05 -19.80 12.39
CA GLU A 284 49.85 -18.67 12.94
C GLU A 284 51.36 -18.97 13.05
N GLY A 285 51.84 -20.05 12.43
CA GLY A 285 53.24 -20.45 12.41
C GLY A 285 53.98 -20.13 11.11
N SER A 286 54.00 -18.87 10.66
CA SER A 286 54.92 -18.44 9.59
C SER A 286 55.18 -16.92 9.64
N THR A 287 56.47 -16.53 9.54
CA THR A 287 57.12 -15.20 9.71
C THR A 287 57.46 -14.88 11.19
N GLY A 288 58.65 -15.13 11.77
CA GLY A 288 60.04 -14.75 11.42
C GLY A 288 60.30 -13.28 11.84
N GLU A 289 61.23 -12.83 12.70
CA GLU A 289 62.41 -13.32 13.43
C GLU A 289 62.76 -12.25 14.52
N GLY A 290 63.47 -12.61 15.61
CA GLY A 290 64.46 -11.70 16.25
C GLY A 290 64.40 -11.41 17.77
N PHE A 291 65.51 -11.76 18.45
CA PHE A 291 65.98 -11.39 19.82
C PHE A 291 65.33 -12.10 21.03
N THR A 292 66.01 -12.76 21.99
CA THR A 292 67.43 -13.05 22.29
C THR A 292 67.50 -14.19 23.34
N ALA A 293 68.57 -15.00 23.31
CA ALA A 293 68.92 -16.09 24.24
C ALA A 293 68.89 -15.67 25.74
N PRO A 294 68.72 -16.57 26.75
CA PRO A 294 69.35 -17.89 26.87
C PRO A 294 68.48 -19.02 27.50
N GLY A 295 68.45 -20.21 26.86
CA GLY A 295 67.78 -21.37 27.45
C GLY A 295 68.10 -22.73 26.81
N THR A 296 69.10 -22.77 25.92
CA THR A 296 69.45 -23.91 25.06
C THR A 296 70.33 -24.98 25.74
N MET A 297 70.14 -25.21 27.05
CA MET A 297 70.87 -26.27 27.78
C MET A 297 70.03 -27.07 28.79
N ARG A 298 68.69 -26.91 28.81
CA ARG A 298 67.81 -27.67 29.72
C ARG A 298 66.85 -28.65 29.02
N LEU A 299 66.60 -28.46 27.73
CA LEU A 299 65.70 -29.33 26.93
C LEU A 299 66.40 -30.46 26.18
N THR A 300 67.72 -30.45 26.07
CA THR A 300 68.53 -31.59 25.56
C THR A 300 68.91 -32.61 26.65
N ALA A 301 68.68 -32.30 27.93
CA ALA A 301 68.92 -33.21 29.06
C ALA A 301 67.67 -33.99 29.50
N GLU A 302 66.46 -33.46 29.29
CA GLU A 302 65.21 -34.17 29.66
C GLU A 302 64.77 -35.20 28.61
N LEU A 303 65.16 -35.03 27.34
CA LEU A 303 64.88 -36.01 26.29
C LEU A 303 65.76 -37.27 26.41
N ALA A 304 67.01 -37.13 26.92
CA ALA A 304 67.91 -38.27 27.18
C ALA A 304 67.50 -39.11 28.41
N LEU A 305 66.77 -38.54 29.37
CA LEU A 305 66.28 -39.25 30.57
C LEU A 305 64.98 -40.04 30.31
N ALA A 306 64.20 -39.65 29.29
CA ALA A 306 63.02 -40.38 28.85
C ALA A 306 63.38 -41.66 28.06
N GLU A 307 64.44 -41.63 27.24
CA GLU A 307 64.92 -42.81 26.50
C GLU A 307 65.56 -43.86 27.42
N GLN A 308 66.17 -43.45 28.54
CA GLN A 308 66.78 -44.37 29.51
C GLN A 308 65.74 -45.15 30.36
N ARG A 309 64.52 -44.61 30.55
CA ARG A 309 63.42 -45.30 31.26
C ARG A 309 62.70 -46.32 30.39
N ALA A 310 62.71 -46.18 29.06
CA ALA A 310 62.21 -47.17 28.12
C ALA A 310 63.11 -48.42 28.03
N GLY A 311 64.43 -48.27 28.23
CA GLY A 311 65.40 -49.38 28.23
C GLY A 311 65.37 -50.29 29.47
N ALA A 312 64.89 -49.80 30.61
CA ALA A 312 64.85 -50.58 31.87
C ALA A 312 63.63 -51.51 31.97
N LEU A 313 62.48 -51.15 31.37
CA LEU A 313 61.31 -52.03 31.33
C LEU A 313 61.46 -53.18 30.32
N ALA A 314 62.29 -53.00 29.28
CA ALA A 314 62.59 -54.03 28.27
C ALA A 314 63.43 -55.21 28.79
N LYS A 315 64.20 -55.03 29.89
CA LYS A 315 65.00 -56.10 30.52
C LYS A 315 64.22 -56.95 31.54
N ALA A 316 63.07 -56.47 32.03
CA ALA A 316 62.21 -57.25 32.93
C ALA A 316 61.22 -58.18 32.18
N LEU A 317 61.02 -57.98 30.87
CA LEU A 317 60.08 -58.78 30.06
C LEU A 317 60.73 -60.04 29.43
N MET A 318 62.05 -60.04 29.20
CA MET A 318 62.75 -61.14 28.53
C MET A 318 62.94 -62.43 29.36
N SER A 319 62.61 -62.43 30.65
CA SER A 319 62.60 -63.65 31.49
C SER A 319 61.23 -64.36 31.55
N SER A 320 60.16 -63.75 31.01
CA SER A 320 58.80 -64.32 30.96
C SER A 320 58.45 -64.97 29.61
N GLU A 321 59.09 -64.56 28.51
CA GLU A 321 58.75 -65.02 27.14
C GLU A 321 59.07 -66.50 26.86
N ARG A 322 60.06 -67.11 27.54
CA ARG A 322 60.46 -68.50 27.24
C ARG A 322 59.53 -69.57 27.84
N ALA A 323 58.60 -69.20 28.72
CA ALA A 323 57.55 -70.07 29.24
C ALA A 323 56.22 -69.92 28.47
N ALA A 324 55.93 -68.73 27.93
CA ALA A 324 54.70 -68.43 27.20
C ALA A 324 54.67 -69.01 25.77
N ASP A 325 55.81 -69.15 25.10
CA ASP A 325 55.86 -69.59 23.68
C ASP A 325 55.51 -71.09 23.48
N ARG A 326 55.62 -71.91 24.54
CA ARG A 326 55.18 -73.32 24.51
C ARG A 326 53.68 -73.51 24.77
N ALA A 327 53.04 -72.61 25.53
CA ALA A 327 51.60 -72.63 25.78
C ALA A 327 50.79 -72.03 24.60
N ALA A 328 51.32 -70.98 23.96
CA ALA A 328 50.67 -70.28 22.84
C ALA A 328 50.48 -71.16 21.59
N ARG A 329 51.44 -72.05 21.26
CA ARG A 329 51.34 -72.94 20.08
C ARG A 329 50.33 -74.08 20.24
N ARG A 330 49.91 -74.39 21.47
CA ARG A 330 48.84 -75.36 21.78
C ARG A 330 47.47 -74.68 21.72
N PHE A 331 47.35 -73.49 22.32
CA PHE A 331 46.13 -72.68 22.30
C PHE A 331 45.72 -72.22 20.89
N ALA A 332 46.69 -71.80 20.06
CA ALA A 332 46.42 -71.34 18.69
C ALA A 332 45.77 -72.41 17.77
N ARG A 333 46.08 -73.70 17.99
CA ARG A 333 45.52 -74.80 17.20
C ARG A 333 44.09 -75.18 17.62
N GLU A 334 43.75 -75.03 18.89
CA GLU A 334 42.39 -75.25 19.40
C GLU A 334 41.47 -74.04 19.14
N SER A 335 41.98 -72.80 19.26
CA SER A 335 41.23 -71.58 18.96
C SER A 335 40.82 -71.45 17.49
N ALA A 336 41.64 -71.91 16.54
CA ALA A 336 41.29 -71.87 15.11
C ALA A 336 40.10 -72.78 14.76
N ARG A 337 39.96 -73.94 15.43
CA ARG A 337 38.83 -74.87 15.23
C ARG A 337 37.55 -74.42 15.95
N ALA A 338 37.68 -73.71 17.08
CA ALA A 338 36.55 -73.11 17.80
C ALA A 338 36.02 -71.85 17.11
N ALA A 339 36.89 -71.01 16.55
CA ALA A 339 36.52 -69.79 15.84
C ALA A 339 35.70 -70.03 14.56
N GLY A 340 35.99 -71.11 13.81
CA GLY A 340 35.21 -71.49 12.62
C GLY A 340 33.76 -71.89 12.93
N ARG A 341 33.53 -72.63 14.01
CA ARG A 341 32.18 -73.01 14.47
C ARG A 341 31.42 -71.81 15.05
N LEU A 342 32.10 -70.94 15.79
CA LEU A 342 31.51 -69.74 16.37
C LEU A 342 31.12 -68.70 15.31
N ALA A 343 31.89 -68.59 14.20
CA ALA A 343 31.59 -67.68 13.10
C ALA A 343 30.38 -68.11 12.25
N ALA A 344 30.16 -69.43 12.09
CA ALA A 344 28.97 -69.95 11.43
C ALA A 344 27.71 -69.74 12.29
N LEU A 345 27.78 -70.05 13.59
CA LEU A 345 26.67 -69.86 14.53
C LEU A 345 26.34 -68.37 14.75
N ARG A 346 27.34 -67.48 14.79
CA ARG A 346 27.13 -66.01 14.84
C ARG A 346 26.43 -65.46 13.62
N ARG A 347 26.69 -65.98 12.42
CA ARG A 347 26.03 -65.52 11.19
C ARG A 347 24.55 -65.92 11.14
N GLN A 348 24.23 -67.12 11.62
CA GLN A 348 22.85 -67.59 11.70
C GLN A 348 22.05 -66.82 12.78
N VAL A 349 22.60 -66.68 13.98
CA VAL A 349 21.97 -65.90 15.07
C VAL A 349 21.88 -64.41 14.72
N SER A 350 22.86 -63.81 14.04
CA SER A 350 22.80 -62.39 13.64
C SER A 350 21.78 -62.12 12.55
N ARG A 351 21.44 -63.12 11.72
CA ARG A 351 20.42 -62.97 10.67
C ARG A 351 19.00 -63.12 11.23
N GLU A 352 18.76 -64.12 12.07
CA GLU A 352 17.45 -64.31 12.74
C GLU A 352 17.17 -63.23 13.80
N ALA A 353 18.20 -62.80 14.54
CA ALA A 353 18.12 -61.65 15.45
C ALA A 353 18.01 -60.34 14.67
N GLY A 354 18.63 -60.21 13.49
CA GLY A 354 18.52 -59.02 12.63
C GLY A 354 17.12 -58.81 12.07
N GLU A 355 16.46 -59.88 11.61
CA GLU A 355 15.09 -59.83 11.10
C GLU A 355 14.06 -59.59 12.23
N SER A 356 14.22 -60.24 13.38
CA SER A 356 13.35 -60.03 14.56
C SER A 356 13.56 -58.66 15.23
N LEU A 357 14.80 -58.17 15.29
CA LEU A 357 15.14 -56.85 15.83
C LEU A 357 14.75 -55.74 14.86
N ALA A 358 14.79 -55.94 13.54
CA ALA A 358 14.28 -54.96 12.57
C ALA A 358 12.75 -54.84 12.66
N ALA A 359 12.02 -55.94 12.81
CA ALA A 359 10.57 -55.93 12.99
C ALA A 359 10.14 -55.32 14.34
N LEU A 360 10.83 -55.65 15.44
CA LEU A 360 10.60 -55.04 16.77
C LEU A 360 11.06 -53.58 16.83
N SER A 361 12.14 -53.20 16.13
CA SER A 361 12.61 -51.81 16.03
C SER A 361 11.69 -50.97 15.17
N ALA A 362 11.13 -51.51 14.09
CA ALA A 362 10.12 -50.83 13.28
C ALA A 362 8.82 -50.66 14.07
N ALA A 363 8.33 -51.71 14.74
CA ALA A 363 7.14 -51.61 15.58
C ALA A 363 7.32 -50.70 16.80
N ALA A 364 8.50 -50.70 17.44
CA ALA A 364 8.84 -49.82 18.55
C ALA A 364 9.07 -48.36 18.10
N ARG A 365 9.68 -48.12 16.93
CA ARG A 365 9.80 -46.78 16.33
C ARG A 365 8.44 -46.26 15.92
N THR A 366 7.59 -47.06 15.27
CA THR A 366 6.21 -46.65 14.92
C THR A 366 5.36 -46.42 16.16
N ARG A 367 5.49 -47.23 17.22
CA ARG A 367 4.77 -47.03 18.50
C ARG A 367 5.31 -45.83 19.31
N ALA A 368 6.62 -45.55 19.25
CA ALA A 368 7.22 -44.37 19.85
C ALA A 368 6.84 -43.10 19.08
N ASP A 369 6.90 -43.13 17.74
CA ASP A 369 6.52 -42.03 16.86
C ASP A 369 5.01 -41.77 16.96
N LEU A 370 4.16 -42.79 17.00
CA LEU A 370 2.71 -42.64 17.27
C LEU A 370 2.45 -42.13 18.69
N ARG A 371 3.23 -42.50 19.71
CA ARG A 371 3.09 -41.93 21.07
C ARG A 371 3.55 -40.46 21.13
N VAL A 372 4.59 -40.10 20.39
CA VAL A 372 5.08 -38.73 20.28
C VAL A 372 4.08 -37.89 19.49
N ARG A 373 3.57 -38.38 18.35
CA ARG A 373 2.52 -37.74 17.56
C ARG A 373 1.20 -37.65 18.32
N LEU A 374 0.80 -38.69 19.07
CA LEU A 374 -0.41 -38.66 19.90
C LEU A 374 -0.25 -37.69 21.07
N ARG A 375 0.92 -37.62 21.73
CA ARG A 375 1.22 -36.62 22.77
C ARG A 375 1.32 -35.21 22.20
N ALA A 376 1.90 -35.03 21.02
CA ALA A 376 1.96 -33.76 20.32
C ALA A 376 0.57 -33.32 19.86
N ALA A 377 -0.25 -34.23 19.33
CA ALA A 377 -1.63 -33.96 18.92
C ALA A 377 -2.56 -33.73 20.12
N THR A 378 -2.40 -34.44 21.24
CA THR A 378 -3.17 -34.16 22.47
C THR A 378 -2.69 -32.90 23.17
N ALA A 379 -1.39 -32.57 23.14
CA ALA A 379 -0.89 -31.29 23.63
C ALA A 379 -1.29 -30.13 22.71
N LEU A 380 -1.32 -30.34 21.39
CA LEU A 380 -1.82 -29.37 20.42
C LEU A 380 -3.32 -29.17 20.57
N ALA A 381 -4.11 -30.24 20.68
CA ALA A 381 -5.55 -30.17 20.92
C ALA A 381 -5.87 -29.55 22.30
N ALA A 382 -5.09 -29.81 23.34
CA ALA A 382 -5.24 -29.16 24.65
C ALA A 382 -4.85 -27.67 24.59
N ARG A 383 -3.79 -27.32 23.85
CA ARG A 383 -3.41 -25.92 23.60
C ARG A 383 -4.45 -25.20 22.75
N GLU A 384 -4.95 -25.82 21.69
CA GLU A 384 -6.01 -25.30 20.84
C GLU A 384 -7.33 -25.20 21.59
N ALA A 385 -7.64 -26.11 22.50
CA ALA A 385 -8.81 -26.02 23.38
C ALA A 385 -8.66 -24.91 24.43
N SER A 386 -7.50 -24.79 25.09
CA SER A 386 -7.23 -23.67 26.01
C SER A 386 -7.14 -22.33 25.29
N GLN A 387 -6.63 -22.31 24.05
CA GLN A 387 -6.54 -21.12 23.22
C GLN A 387 -7.89 -20.77 22.62
N ARG A 388 -8.72 -21.75 22.24
CA ARG A 388 -10.14 -21.54 21.90
C ARG A 388 -10.90 -21.01 23.09
N GLN A 389 -10.78 -21.62 24.27
CA GLN A 389 -11.44 -21.15 25.49
C GLN A 389 -10.98 -19.73 25.84
N ALA A 390 -9.67 -19.46 25.85
CA ALA A 390 -9.16 -18.11 26.10
C ALA A 390 -9.56 -17.10 25.02
N THR A 391 -9.71 -17.56 23.76
CA THR A 391 -10.20 -16.72 22.67
C THR A 391 -11.70 -16.48 22.79
N GLU A 392 -12.49 -17.48 23.18
CA GLU A 392 -13.94 -17.40 23.43
C GLU A 392 -14.22 -16.53 24.64
N ASP A 393 -13.45 -16.64 25.71
CA ASP A 393 -13.53 -15.79 26.90
C ASP A 393 -13.16 -14.34 26.56
N ARG A 394 -12.10 -14.14 25.76
CA ARG A 394 -11.75 -12.81 25.22
C ARG A 394 -12.80 -12.29 24.24
N LEU A 395 -13.40 -13.15 23.42
CA LEU A 395 -14.46 -12.77 22.48
C LEU A 395 -15.71 -12.39 23.25
N ALA A 396 -16.02 -13.08 24.35
CA ALA A 396 -17.12 -12.78 25.26
C ALA A 396 -16.89 -11.46 26.00
N ASP A 397 -15.69 -11.23 26.57
CA ASP A 397 -15.31 -9.96 27.20
C ASP A 397 -15.33 -8.81 26.18
N ASN A 398 -14.76 -9.02 24.98
CA ASN A 398 -14.81 -8.04 23.91
C ASN A 398 -16.23 -7.81 23.41
N ARG A 399 -17.09 -8.84 23.32
CA ARG A 399 -18.50 -8.71 22.93
C ARG A 399 -19.28 -7.94 23.99
N GLN A 400 -19.03 -8.18 25.27
CA GLN A 400 -19.66 -7.45 26.36
C GLN A 400 -19.20 -5.98 26.39
N ARG A 401 -17.90 -5.72 26.17
CA ARG A 401 -17.36 -4.35 26.03
C ARG A 401 -17.89 -3.66 24.79
N LEU A 402 -18.00 -4.37 23.67
CA LEU A 402 -18.57 -3.85 22.43
C LEU A 402 -20.06 -3.55 22.61
N GLU A 403 -20.84 -4.44 23.23
CA GLU A 403 -22.24 -4.18 23.54
C GLU A 403 -22.41 -3.01 24.52
N ALA A 404 -21.52 -2.86 25.50
CA ALA A 404 -21.50 -1.70 26.39
C ALA A 404 -21.17 -0.41 25.62
N ALA A 405 -20.14 -0.42 24.78
CA ALA A 405 -19.76 0.71 23.94
C ALA A 405 -20.81 1.04 22.87
N LEU A 406 -21.52 0.03 22.35
CA LEU A 406 -22.63 0.21 21.40
C LEU A 406 -23.86 0.78 22.10
N ARG A 407 -24.17 0.37 23.33
CA ARG A 407 -25.22 0.98 24.15
C ARG A 407 -24.88 2.44 24.48
N GLU A 408 -23.64 2.72 24.85
CA GLU A 408 -23.16 4.08 25.10
C GLU A 408 -23.18 4.93 23.83
N CYS A 409 -22.73 4.39 22.69
CA CYS A 409 -22.83 5.06 21.39
C CYS A 409 -24.29 5.26 20.95
N ALA A 410 -25.19 4.33 21.23
CA ALA A 410 -26.61 4.47 20.95
C ALA A 410 -27.23 5.59 21.79
N ALA A 411 -26.91 5.64 23.09
CA ALA A 411 -27.32 6.73 23.97
C ALA A 411 -26.77 8.08 23.50
N LEU A 412 -25.48 8.15 23.16
CA LEU A 412 -24.85 9.37 22.63
C LEU A 412 -25.42 9.78 21.26
N ARG A 413 -25.81 8.82 20.41
CA ARG A 413 -26.49 9.09 19.13
C ARG A 413 -27.90 9.64 19.36
N GLU A 414 -28.63 9.09 20.32
CA GLU A 414 -29.97 9.54 20.69
C GLU A 414 -29.90 10.95 21.30
N ASP A 415 -28.96 11.22 22.21
CA ASP A 415 -28.69 12.54 22.75
C ASP A 415 -28.28 13.54 21.67
N ARG A 416 -27.37 13.15 20.76
CA ARG A 416 -27.00 14.00 19.61
C ARG A 416 -28.19 14.29 18.71
N ASN A 417 -29.03 13.30 18.40
CA ASN A 417 -30.22 13.50 17.57
C ASN A 417 -31.25 14.40 18.27
N ARG A 418 -31.40 14.27 19.60
CA ARG A 418 -32.25 15.12 20.42
C ARG A 418 -31.75 16.56 20.46
N LEU A 419 -30.43 16.76 20.59
CA LEU A 419 -29.78 18.07 20.53
C LEU A 419 -29.86 18.69 19.13
N ALA A 420 -29.70 17.89 18.07
CA ALA A 420 -29.85 18.34 16.68
C ALA A 420 -31.29 18.77 16.38
N GLY A 421 -32.30 17.99 16.78
CA GLY A 421 -33.71 18.37 16.63
C GLY A 421 -34.07 19.64 17.40
N ARG A 422 -33.47 19.83 18.58
CA ARG A 422 -33.64 21.05 19.38
C ARG A 422 -32.93 22.26 18.76
N ALA A 423 -31.80 22.04 18.10
CA ALA A 423 -31.11 23.08 17.32
C ALA A 423 -31.92 23.49 16.07
N ASP A 424 -32.55 22.53 15.37
CA ASP A 424 -33.44 22.80 14.24
C ASP A 424 -34.72 23.54 14.66
N GLU A 425 -35.34 23.15 15.79
CA GLU A 425 -36.47 23.90 16.37
C GLU A 425 -36.08 25.35 16.70
N LEU A 426 -34.92 25.54 17.35
CA LEU A 426 -34.41 26.87 17.70
C LEU A 426 -34.06 27.69 16.44
N ALA A 427 -33.53 27.05 15.40
CA ALA A 427 -33.26 27.66 14.10
C ALA A 427 -34.55 28.15 13.42
N GLN A 428 -35.59 27.31 13.40
CA GLN A 428 -36.91 27.65 12.86
C GLN A 428 -37.60 28.75 13.67
N LEU A 429 -37.49 28.72 15.00
CA LEU A 429 -37.98 29.78 15.89
C LEU A 429 -37.25 31.11 15.63
N CYS A 430 -35.93 31.09 15.51
CA CYS A 430 -35.13 32.27 15.14
C CYS A 430 -35.53 32.83 13.77
N GLN A 431 -35.70 31.97 12.77
CA GLN A 431 -36.09 32.39 11.42
C GLN A 431 -37.51 32.94 11.37
N LYS A 432 -38.44 32.36 12.15
CA LYS A 432 -39.80 32.86 12.32
C LYS A 432 -39.79 34.25 12.98
N GLU A 433 -39.13 34.42 14.13
CA GLU A 433 -38.97 35.71 14.84
C GLU A 433 -38.32 36.79 13.96
N MET A 434 -37.30 36.42 13.18
CA MET A 434 -36.61 37.32 12.26
C MET A 434 -37.56 37.87 11.16
N VAL A 435 -38.54 37.06 10.72
CA VAL A 435 -39.55 37.43 9.71
C VAL A 435 -40.74 38.17 10.33
N THR A 436 -41.23 37.76 11.51
CA THR A 436 -42.44 38.34 12.12
C THR A 436 -42.21 39.58 12.99
N VAL A 437 -41.02 39.76 13.58
CA VAL A 437 -40.76 40.86 14.53
C VAL A 437 -39.69 41.82 14.00
N ILE A 438 -38.52 41.29 13.61
CA ILE A 438 -37.35 42.12 13.26
C ILE A 438 -37.52 42.82 11.90
N ARG A 439 -37.95 42.11 10.85
CA ARG A 439 -38.18 42.69 9.50
C ARG A 439 -39.21 43.83 9.49
N PRO A 440 -40.39 43.71 10.14
CA PRO A 440 -41.36 44.80 10.23
C PRO A 440 -40.83 46.02 11.00
N LEU A 441 -40.12 45.82 12.12
CA LEU A 441 -39.50 46.91 12.89
C LEU A 441 -38.44 47.65 12.08
N TYR A 442 -37.53 46.92 11.44
CA TYR A 442 -36.46 47.49 10.61
C TYR A 442 -37.03 48.27 9.42
N ARG A 443 -38.06 47.74 8.72
CA ARG A 443 -38.78 48.46 7.67
C ARG A 443 -39.44 49.75 8.17
N ARG A 444 -39.97 49.76 9.41
CA ARG A 444 -40.60 50.93 10.02
C ARG A 444 -39.58 52.02 10.34
N PHE A 445 -38.41 51.65 10.89
CA PHE A 445 -37.30 52.57 11.14
C PHE A 445 -36.64 53.09 9.85
N TYR A 446 -36.44 52.23 8.84
CA TYR A 446 -35.88 52.63 7.54
C TYR A 446 -36.78 53.65 6.82
N ARG A 447 -38.10 53.45 6.85
CA ARG A 447 -39.08 54.40 6.29
C ARG A 447 -39.13 55.71 7.07
N ALA A 448 -39.14 55.67 8.40
CA ALA A 448 -39.17 56.86 9.25
C ALA A 448 -37.90 57.73 9.07
N GLY A 449 -36.71 57.11 9.06
CA GLY A 449 -35.44 57.79 8.82
C GLY A 449 -35.36 58.42 7.43
N GLY A 450 -35.88 57.75 6.40
CA GLY A 450 -35.94 58.28 5.04
C GLY A 450 -36.89 59.48 4.85
N THR A 451 -37.89 59.65 5.72
CA THR A 451 -38.79 60.81 5.71
C THR A 451 -38.17 62.01 6.42
N ILE A 452 -37.50 61.77 7.55
CA ILE A 452 -36.77 62.81 8.32
C ILE A 452 -35.58 63.34 7.52
N LEU A 453 -34.78 62.46 6.90
CA LEU A 453 -33.62 62.87 6.10
C LEU A 453 -34.00 63.70 4.87
N ARG A 454 -35.20 63.49 4.29
CA ARG A 454 -35.72 64.29 3.16
C ARG A 454 -36.20 65.68 3.55
N GLN A 455 -36.43 65.94 4.84
CA GLN A 455 -36.77 67.28 5.35
C GLN A 455 -35.54 68.14 5.62
N VAL A 456 -34.34 67.53 5.75
CA VAL A 456 -33.12 68.22 6.19
C VAL A 456 -31.99 68.18 5.14
N LEU A 457 -32.01 67.21 4.21
CA LEU A 457 -30.95 67.02 3.20
C LEU A 457 -31.50 66.99 1.77
N SER A 458 -30.70 67.48 0.81
CA SER A 458 -31.02 67.46 -0.62
C SER A 458 -31.21 66.02 -1.15
N PRO A 459 -32.08 65.79 -2.17
CA PRO A 459 -32.39 64.46 -2.70
C PRO A 459 -31.16 63.61 -3.07
N ALA A 460 -30.13 64.23 -3.67
CA ALA A 460 -28.89 63.54 -4.07
C ALA A 460 -28.02 63.07 -2.89
N ARG A 461 -28.13 63.71 -1.71
CA ARG A 461 -27.44 63.29 -0.48
C ARG A 461 -28.21 62.19 0.24
N VAL A 462 -29.55 62.26 0.23
CA VAL A 462 -30.40 61.20 0.81
C VAL A 462 -30.20 59.87 0.07
N GLU A 463 -30.14 59.88 -1.26
CA GLU A 463 -29.91 58.65 -2.03
C GLU A 463 -28.50 58.08 -1.86
N ARG A 464 -27.50 58.94 -1.60
CA ARG A 464 -26.13 58.49 -1.27
C ARG A 464 -26.07 57.78 0.09
N ILE A 465 -26.79 58.30 1.08
CA ILE A 465 -26.89 57.68 2.42
C ILE A 465 -27.69 56.38 2.36
N LYS A 466 -28.77 56.32 1.56
CA LYS A 466 -29.54 55.08 1.34
C LYS A 466 -28.75 54.00 0.61
N ARG A 467 -27.88 54.34 -0.34
CA ARG A 467 -26.98 53.36 -1.00
C ARG A 467 -25.94 52.78 -0.05
N ALA A 468 -25.61 53.48 1.04
CA ALA A 468 -24.70 53.01 2.08
C ALA A 468 -25.41 52.17 3.17
N LEU A 469 -26.75 52.19 3.21
CA LEU A 469 -27.57 51.39 4.12
C LEU A 469 -28.10 50.14 3.38
N PRO A 470 -28.07 48.93 3.97
CA PRO A 470 -28.63 47.74 3.34
C PRO A 470 -30.11 47.93 3.02
N HIS A 471 -30.53 47.53 1.81
CA HIS A 471 -31.94 47.52 1.42
C HIS A 471 -32.75 46.67 2.43
N PRO A 472 -34.00 47.01 2.79
CA PRO A 472 -34.79 46.23 3.75
C PRO A 472 -35.04 44.76 3.38
N ASP A 473 -34.70 44.35 2.16
CA ASP A 473 -34.73 42.95 1.70
C ASP A 473 -33.35 42.28 1.64
N GLY A 474 -32.26 43.05 1.78
CA GLY A 474 -30.89 42.57 1.95
C GLY A 474 -30.46 42.72 3.41
N ILE A 475 -30.50 41.61 4.16
CA ILE A 475 -29.98 41.59 5.54
C ILE A 475 -28.47 41.90 5.47
N PRO A 476 -27.92 42.85 6.24
CA PRO A 476 -26.46 43.02 6.31
C PRO A 476 -25.82 41.71 6.77
N GLY A 477 -24.77 41.26 6.08
CA GLY A 477 -24.13 39.95 6.34
C GLY A 477 -23.71 39.72 7.80
N ALA A 478 -23.56 40.78 8.60
CA ALA A 478 -23.31 40.71 10.04
C ALA A 478 -24.50 40.21 10.89
N LEU A 479 -25.73 40.20 10.33
CA LEU A 479 -26.96 39.70 10.96
C LEU A 479 -27.45 38.39 10.33
N THR A 480 -26.76 37.88 9.30
CA THR A 480 -27.03 36.56 8.75
C THR A 480 -26.44 35.53 9.71
N LEU A 481 -27.28 34.93 10.55
CA LEU A 481 -26.87 33.72 11.27
C LEU A 481 -26.72 32.62 10.22
N VAL A 482 -25.49 32.33 9.80
CA VAL A 482 -25.18 31.07 9.13
C VAL A 482 -25.30 30.01 10.20
N ILE A 483 -26.47 29.39 10.30
CA ILE A 483 -26.62 28.15 11.04
C ILE A 483 -25.96 27.11 10.13
N PRO A 484 -24.83 26.50 10.51
CA PRO A 484 -24.34 25.36 9.77
C PRO A 484 -25.44 24.33 9.88
N THR A 485 -26.13 24.03 8.78
CA THR A 485 -26.82 22.75 8.63
C THR A 485 -25.71 21.71 8.63
N ALA A 486 -25.26 21.35 9.83
CA ALA A 486 -24.64 20.06 10.07
C ALA A 486 -25.75 19.05 9.82
N GLY A 487 -26.06 18.81 8.55
CA GLY A 487 -26.77 17.64 8.11
C GLY A 487 -25.96 16.50 8.69
N VAL A 488 -26.46 15.92 9.77
CA VAL A 488 -25.82 14.82 10.45
C VAL A 488 -25.75 13.72 9.41
N ALA A 489 -24.58 13.59 8.76
CA ALA A 489 -24.29 12.52 7.84
C ALA A 489 -24.48 11.24 8.65
N ARG A 490 -25.64 10.60 8.50
CA ARG A 490 -25.83 9.24 8.95
C ARG A 490 -24.76 8.46 8.20
N GLN A 491 -23.77 7.91 8.92
CA GLN A 491 -22.86 6.93 8.35
C GLN A 491 -23.73 5.79 7.81
N CYS A 492 -23.97 5.80 6.51
CA CYS A 492 -24.64 4.71 5.84
C CYS A 492 -23.59 3.62 5.64
N GLU A 493 -23.89 2.40 6.07
CA GLU A 493 -23.08 1.25 5.68
C GLU A 493 -23.29 0.99 4.19
N VAL A 494 -22.19 0.87 3.45
CA VAL A 494 -22.21 0.40 2.06
C VAL A 494 -22.30 -1.12 2.11
N PRO A 495 -23.29 -1.75 1.46
CA PRO A 495 -23.37 -3.21 1.42
C PRO A 495 -22.06 -3.82 0.92
N ALA A 496 -21.67 -4.94 1.55
CA ALA A 496 -20.53 -5.72 1.10
C ALA A 496 -20.73 -6.12 -0.37
N ARG A 497 -19.65 -6.13 -1.15
CA ARG A 497 -19.69 -6.53 -2.55
C ARG A 497 -20.18 -7.98 -2.65
N ASP A 498 -21.19 -8.20 -3.48
CA ASP A 498 -21.55 -9.55 -3.89
C ASP A 498 -20.57 -10.02 -4.96
N VAL A 499 -19.71 -10.98 -4.63
CA VAL A 499 -18.69 -11.51 -5.54
C VAL A 499 -19.32 -12.33 -6.68
N SER A 500 -20.60 -12.74 -6.54
CA SER A 500 -21.33 -13.40 -7.63
C SER A 500 -21.76 -12.42 -8.74
N ILE A 501 -21.79 -11.12 -8.46
CA ILE A 501 -22.11 -10.07 -9.42
C ILE A 501 -20.80 -9.51 -9.99
N ASP A 502 -20.43 -9.97 -11.19
CA ASP A 502 -19.20 -9.55 -11.89
C ASP A 502 -19.39 -8.22 -12.65
N LYS A 503 -19.77 -7.17 -11.92
CA LYS A 503 -19.84 -5.79 -12.44
C LYS A 503 -18.81 -4.91 -11.72
N PRO A 504 -18.05 -4.08 -12.45
CA PRO A 504 -17.12 -3.14 -11.83
C PRO A 504 -17.89 -2.03 -11.12
N ASP A 505 -17.36 -1.55 -9.99
CA ASP A 505 -17.84 -0.35 -9.33
C ASP A 505 -17.64 0.88 -10.24
N ILE A 506 -18.51 1.88 -10.11
CA ILE A 506 -18.42 3.14 -10.87
C ILE A 506 -18.28 4.30 -9.89
N PHE A 507 -17.25 5.10 -10.09
CA PHE A 507 -17.00 6.35 -9.37
C PHE A 507 -17.29 7.50 -10.33
N ILE A 508 -18.16 8.43 -9.93
CA ILE A 508 -18.45 9.64 -10.68
C ILE A 508 -17.83 10.79 -9.91
N LEU A 509 -16.75 11.37 -10.42
CA LEU A 509 -16.16 12.61 -9.91
C LEU A 509 -16.93 13.76 -10.52
N SER A 510 -17.92 14.22 -9.77
CA SER A 510 -19.04 14.95 -10.33
C SER A 510 -18.73 16.41 -10.59
N ILE A 511 -19.48 17.03 -11.52
CA ILE A 511 -19.43 18.48 -11.74
C ILE A 511 -20.23 19.25 -10.68
N ILE A 512 -21.24 18.63 -10.07
CA ILE A 512 -22.13 19.25 -9.08
C ILE A 512 -22.42 18.32 -7.91
N ASN A 513 -22.80 18.87 -6.76
CA ASN A 513 -23.28 18.09 -5.61
C ASN A 513 -24.63 17.44 -5.93
N TRP A 514 -24.93 16.32 -5.27
CA TRP A 514 -26.12 15.51 -5.59
C TRP A 514 -27.42 16.31 -5.44
N ASP A 515 -27.54 17.09 -4.37
CA ASP A 515 -28.77 17.84 -4.02
C ASP A 515 -28.90 19.20 -4.74
N PHE A 516 -27.94 19.59 -5.59
CA PHE A 516 -27.97 20.91 -6.22
C PHE A 516 -29.09 21.01 -7.27
N ARG A 517 -28.94 20.32 -8.40
CA ARG A 517 -29.92 20.27 -9.49
C ARG A 517 -29.85 18.92 -10.17
N THR A 518 -31.00 18.29 -10.42
CA THR A 518 -31.05 17.05 -11.20
C THR A 518 -30.67 17.33 -12.64
N GLN A 519 -29.57 16.72 -13.08
CA GLN A 519 -29.02 16.84 -14.43
C GLN A 519 -28.50 15.48 -14.91
N ARG A 520 -27.81 15.47 -16.06
CA ARG A 520 -27.16 14.28 -16.64
C ARG A 520 -26.40 13.41 -15.61
N PRO A 521 -25.56 13.97 -14.70
CA PRO A 521 -24.80 13.16 -13.74
C PRO A 521 -25.67 12.24 -12.89
N GLN A 522 -26.75 12.76 -12.30
CA GLN A 522 -27.62 12.00 -11.41
C GLN A 522 -28.49 11.00 -12.17
N HIS A 523 -28.89 11.32 -13.41
CA HIS A 523 -29.62 10.39 -14.26
C HIS A 523 -28.75 9.19 -14.65
N LEU A 524 -27.54 9.45 -15.15
CA LEU A 524 -26.59 8.39 -15.50
C LEU A 524 -26.23 7.54 -14.28
N ALA A 525 -25.98 8.15 -13.12
CA ALA A 525 -25.70 7.44 -11.87
C ALA A 525 -26.81 6.43 -11.51
N ARG A 526 -28.09 6.84 -11.60
CA ARG A 526 -29.24 5.96 -11.33
C ARG A 526 -29.35 4.84 -12.36
N GLU A 527 -29.13 5.16 -13.64
CA GLU A 527 -29.22 4.18 -14.73
C GLU A 527 -28.08 3.15 -14.71
N PHE A 528 -26.89 3.54 -14.29
CA PHE A 528 -25.79 2.60 -14.03
C PHE A 528 -26.11 1.67 -12.86
N ALA A 529 -26.66 2.21 -11.76
CA ALA A 529 -27.07 1.41 -10.61
C ALA A 529 -28.20 0.42 -10.96
N ALA A 530 -29.18 0.86 -11.77
CA ALA A 530 -30.25 0.00 -12.26
C ALA A 530 -29.74 -1.19 -13.10
N ARG A 531 -28.52 -1.12 -13.63
CA ARG A 531 -27.84 -2.19 -14.39
C ARG A 531 -26.91 -3.06 -13.52
N GLY A 532 -27.00 -2.92 -12.20
CA GLY A 532 -26.30 -3.77 -11.23
C GLY A 532 -24.93 -3.26 -10.80
N HIS A 533 -24.52 -2.06 -11.22
CA HIS A 533 -23.29 -1.44 -10.71
C HIS A 533 -23.52 -0.81 -9.34
N ARG A 534 -22.50 -0.81 -8.46
CA ARG A 534 -22.47 0.09 -7.32
C ARG A 534 -21.90 1.43 -7.77
N VAL A 535 -22.58 2.53 -7.47
CA VAL A 535 -22.20 3.86 -7.95
C VAL A 535 -21.84 4.77 -6.79
N PHE A 536 -20.62 5.31 -6.80
CA PHE A 536 -20.10 6.25 -5.83
C PHE A 536 -19.97 7.63 -6.47
N TYR A 537 -20.84 8.55 -6.06
CA TYR A 537 -20.91 9.90 -6.60
C TYR A 537 -20.12 10.86 -5.70
N LEU A 538 -18.93 11.27 -6.15
CA LEU A 538 -17.98 12.07 -5.39
C LEU A 538 -18.29 13.55 -5.57
N GLU A 539 -18.70 14.21 -4.49
CA GLU A 539 -19.05 15.62 -4.46
C GLU A 539 -17.80 16.52 -4.38
N MET A 540 -17.82 17.69 -5.03
CA MET A 540 -16.69 18.63 -5.09
C MET A 540 -16.33 19.27 -3.75
N GLU A 541 -17.28 19.35 -2.82
CA GLU A 541 -17.04 19.93 -1.50
C GLU A 541 -16.34 18.93 -0.58
N ALA A 542 -15.09 19.23 -0.22
CA ALA A 542 -14.42 18.58 0.90
C ALA A 542 -15.07 19.04 2.21
N GLY A 543 -15.57 18.10 3.02
CA GLY A 543 -16.06 18.41 4.37
C GLY A 543 -14.92 18.61 5.38
N ASP A 544 -15.18 19.38 6.44
CA ASP A 544 -14.21 19.62 7.52
C ASP A 544 -14.06 18.42 8.49
N GLY A 545 -14.88 17.38 8.33
CA GLY A 545 -14.80 16.11 9.07
C GLY A 545 -14.67 14.94 8.12
N GLY A 546 -14.08 13.82 8.54
CA GLY A 546 -13.66 12.68 7.69
C GLY A 546 -14.73 12.10 6.75
N THR A 547 -14.33 11.22 5.82
CA THR A 547 -15.13 10.81 4.65
C THR A 547 -16.58 10.47 4.98
N ALA A 548 -17.50 11.26 4.46
CA ALA A 548 -18.95 11.10 4.63
C ALA A 548 -19.57 10.36 3.44
N ILE A 549 -20.51 9.45 3.73
CA ILE A 549 -21.23 8.66 2.73
C ILE A 549 -22.72 8.75 3.02
N ARG A 550 -23.53 8.98 1.99
CA ARG A 550 -24.99 8.99 2.06
C ARG A 550 -25.58 8.20 0.90
N SER A 551 -26.48 7.25 1.20
CA SER A 551 -27.30 6.62 0.17
C SER A 551 -28.32 7.64 -0.35
N VAL A 552 -28.33 7.85 -1.66
CA VAL A 552 -29.13 8.90 -2.32
C VAL A 552 -30.09 8.35 -3.39
N ALA A 553 -29.84 7.14 -3.87
CA ALA A 553 -30.76 6.32 -4.65
C ALA A 553 -30.40 4.84 -4.46
N PRO A 554 -31.28 3.88 -4.82
CA PRO A 554 -30.91 2.47 -4.80
C PRO A 554 -29.62 2.22 -5.61
N GLY A 555 -28.59 1.68 -4.94
CA GLY A 555 -27.28 1.42 -5.56
C GLY A 555 -26.40 2.66 -5.81
N VAL A 556 -26.80 3.86 -5.35
CA VAL A 556 -26.03 5.11 -5.50
C VAL A 556 -25.74 5.75 -4.15
N TRP A 557 -24.46 6.04 -3.91
CA TRP A 557 -23.99 6.71 -2.70
C TRP A 557 -23.26 8.01 -3.03
N ALA A 558 -23.74 9.13 -2.49
CA ALA A 558 -23.00 10.40 -2.50
C ALA A 558 -21.87 10.35 -1.46
N VAL A 559 -20.66 10.72 -1.87
CA VAL A 559 -19.43 10.61 -1.08
C VAL A 559 -18.73 11.97 -1.05
N ARG A 560 -18.35 12.42 0.15
CA ARG A 560 -17.42 13.53 0.32
C ARG A 560 -16.09 12.98 0.79
N LEU A 561 -15.06 13.11 -0.05
CA LEU A 561 -13.70 12.70 0.29
C LEU A 561 -13.02 13.77 1.14
N SER A 562 -13.28 13.69 2.44
CA SER A 562 -12.67 14.53 3.46
C SER A 562 -11.68 13.72 4.29
N GLY A 563 -10.49 14.28 4.50
CA GLY A 563 -9.41 13.63 5.22
C GLY A 563 -8.31 14.60 5.65
N GLN A 564 -7.53 14.17 6.65
CA GLN A 564 -6.39 14.92 7.17
C GLN A 564 -5.41 15.26 6.02
N GLY A 565 -4.98 16.51 5.93
CA GLY A 565 -3.99 16.95 4.94
C GLY A 565 -4.52 17.52 3.62
N ILE A 566 -5.80 17.36 3.28
CA ILE A 566 -6.38 17.96 2.06
C ILE A 566 -6.66 19.47 2.26
N GLY A 567 -7.22 19.86 3.41
CA GLY A 567 -7.65 21.24 3.66
C GLY A 567 -8.83 21.67 2.78
N PHE A 568 -9.11 22.99 2.72
CA PHE A 568 -10.14 23.55 1.85
C PHE A 568 -9.61 23.75 0.42
N LEU A 569 -10.28 23.15 -0.55
CA LEU A 569 -10.06 23.39 -1.97
C LEU A 569 -11.31 24.03 -2.56
N ARG A 570 -11.15 25.19 -3.18
CA ARG A 570 -12.25 25.91 -3.83
C ARG A 570 -12.80 25.04 -4.98
N PRO A 571 -14.09 24.67 -4.97
CA PRO A 571 -14.68 23.96 -6.10
C PRO A 571 -14.48 24.73 -7.42
N TYR A 572 -14.33 23.99 -8.52
CA TYR A 572 -14.12 24.48 -9.89
C TYR A 572 -12.78 25.18 -10.18
N SER A 573 -12.19 25.89 -9.22
CA SER A 573 -11.01 26.74 -9.47
C SER A 573 -9.83 26.53 -8.52
N GLY A 574 -9.98 25.60 -7.56
CA GLY A 574 -8.90 25.26 -6.63
C GLY A 574 -7.77 24.50 -7.31
N ARG A 575 -6.53 24.92 -7.05
CA ARG A 575 -5.31 24.24 -7.49
C ARG A 575 -4.65 23.51 -6.32
N PRO A 576 -4.77 22.17 -6.22
CA PRO A 576 -4.17 21.43 -5.12
C PRO A 576 -2.63 21.40 -5.25
N SER A 577 -1.94 21.51 -4.11
CA SER A 577 -0.50 21.23 -4.00
C SER A 577 -0.21 19.72 -4.10
N GLY A 578 1.04 19.34 -4.37
CA GLY A 578 1.44 17.92 -4.41
C GLY A 578 1.10 17.14 -3.13
N ALA A 579 1.24 17.78 -1.96
CA ALA A 579 0.84 17.20 -0.67
C ALA A 579 -0.68 16.96 -0.56
N GLN A 580 -1.49 17.89 -1.08
CA GLN A 580 -2.95 17.74 -1.10
C GLN A 580 -3.39 16.64 -2.09
N VAL A 581 -2.72 16.53 -3.25
CA VAL A 581 -2.95 15.43 -4.20
C VAL A 581 -2.61 14.07 -3.56
N ALA A 582 -1.46 13.96 -2.89
CA ALA A 582 -1.08 12.75 -2.17
C ALA A 582 -2.11 12.38 -1.09
N ALA A 583 -2.56 13.36 -0.29
CA ALA A 583 -3.61 13.15 0.70
C ALA A 583 -4.95 12.73 0.07
N TRP A 584 -5.32 13.31 -1.08
CA TRP A 584 -6.52 12.88 -1.81
C TRP A 584 -6.43 11.43 -2.29
N LEU A 585 -5.28 11.02 -2.83
CA LEU A 585 -5.04 9.64 -3.27
C LEU A 585 -5.13 8.65 -2.11
N ASP A 586 -4.48 8.96 -0.97
CA ASP A 586 -4.53 8.12 0.22
C ASP A 586 -5.96 7.97 0.75
N ASN A 587 -6.74 9.05 0.79
CA ASN A 587 -8.13 9.01 1.23
C ASN A 587 -9.04 8.25 0.25
N PHE A 588 -8.81 8.39 -1.07
CA PHE A 588 -9.53 7.62 -2.08
C PHE A 588 -9.23 6.12 -1.97
N ASN A 589 -7.95 5.75 -1.82
CA ASN A 589 -7.52 4.36 -1.68
C ASN A 589 -8.03 3.74 -0.37
N ALA A 590 -7.93 4.47 0.74
CA ALA A 590 -8.48 4.03 2.02
C ALA A 590 -10.00 3.86 1.97
N PHE A 591 -10.69 4.72 1.21
CA PHE A 591 -12.11 4.56 0.97
C PHE A 591 -12.41 3.28 0.17
N CYS A 592 -11.66 3.03 -0.91
CA CYS A 592 -11.81 1.82 -1.72
C CYS A 592 -11.56 0.53 -0.93
N ASP A 593 -10.56 0.54 -0.03
CA ASP A 593 -10.28 -0.59 0.87
C ASP A 593 -11.42 -0.79 1.87
N ARG A 594 -11.95 0.29 2.45
CA ARG A 594 -13.04 0.24 3.44
C ARG A 594 -14.32 -0.39 2.87
N ILE A 595 -14.63 -0.15 1.61
CA ILE A 595 -15.88 -0.64 0.98
C ILE A 595 -15.70 -1.96 0.19
N GLY A 596 -14.47 -2.48 0.11
CA GLY A 596 -14.16 -3.67 -0.69
C GLY A 596 -14.55 -3.51 -2.15
N THR A 597 -13.86 -2.62 -2.88
CA THR A 597 -14.15 -2.39 -4.30
C THR A 597 -13.88 -3.62 -5.18
N SER A 598 -14.47 -3.64 -6.38
CA SER A 598 -14.10 -4.57 -7.44
C SER A 598 -12.60 -4.48 -7.81
N PRO A 599 -11.98 -5.56 -8.35
CA PRO A 599 -10.57 -5.56 -8.74
C PRO A 599 -10.17 -4.39 -9.64
N TRP A 600 -11.07 -3.98 -10.51
CA TRP A 600 -10.95 -2.77 -11.32
C TRP A 600 -12.29 -2.02 -11.33
N ARG A 601 -12.27 -0.72 -11.63
CA ARG A 601 -13.43 0.17 -11.51
C ARG A 601 -13.44 1.23 -12.60
N HIS A 602 -14.63 1.71 -12.92
CA HIS A 602 -14.79 2.88 -13.79
C HIS A 602 -14.72 4.16 -12.98
N VAL A 603 -14.05 5.17 -13.52
CA VAL A 603 -13.89 6.49 -12.93
C VAL A 603 -14.32 7.52 -13.97
N VAL A 604 -15.56 7.98 -13.88
CA VAL A 604 -16.13 9.00 -14.76
C VAL A 604 -15.79 10.37 -14.18
N ILE A 605 -15.14 11.22 -14.97
CA ILE A 605 -14.84 12.61 -14.62
C ILE A 605 -15.77 13.52 -15.40
N GLU A 606 -16.37 14.47 -14.71
CA GLU A 606 -17.30 15.43 -15.29
C GLU A 606 -16.76 16.86 -15.31
N HIS A 607 -15.65 17.13 -14.61
CA HIS A 607 -15.03 18.46 -14.56
C HIS A 607 -13.49 18.37 -14.39
N PRO A 608 -12.68 19.20 -15.08
CA PRO A 608 -11.21 19.13 -15.03
C PRO A 608 -10.57 19.41 -13.66
N PHE A 609 -11.32 20.03 -12.74
CA PHE A 609 -10.92 20.16 -11.32
C PHE A 609 -10.43 18.84 -10.69
N TRP A 610 -11.01 17.71 -11.12
CA TRP A 610 -10.67 16.39 -10.61
C TRP A 610 -9.42 15.77 -11.23
N TRP A 611 -8.89 16.36 -12.31
CA TRP A 611 -7.78 15.79 -13.06
C TRP A 611 -6.51 15.55 -12.22
N PRO A 612 -6.10 16.46 -11.30
CA PRO A 612 -4.95 16.22 -10.43
C PRO A 612 -5.07 14.96 -9.57
N LEU A 613 -6.28 14.57 -9.15
CA LEU A 613 -6.53 13.30 -8.47
C LEU A 613 -6.52 12.15 -9.49
N ALA A 614 -7.35 12.24 -10.51
CA ALA A 614 -7.62 11.10 -11.39
C ALA A 614 -6.39 10.64 -12.18
N ARG A 615 -5.57 11.55 -12.71
CA ARG A 615 -4.37 11.20 -13.49
C ARG A 615 -3.36 10.38 -12.69
N ASN A 616 -3.39 10.51 -11.37
CA ASN A 616 -2.49 9.83 -10.45
C ASN A 616 -3.04 8.51 -9.90
N LEU A 617 -4.30 8.16 -10.20
CA LEU A 617 -4.90 6.91 -9.76
C LEU A 617 -4.26 5.70 -10.48
N PRO A 618 -3.99 4.59 -9.76
CA PRO A 618 -3.49 3.34 -10.34
C PRO A 618 -4.34 2.82 -11.51
N PRO A 619 -3.77 2.08 -12.48
CA PRO A 619 -4.46 1.61 -13.70
C PRO A 619 -5.71 0.74 -13.51
N GLU A 620 -5.93 0.17 -12.32
CA GLU A 620 -7.22 -0.47 -11.95
C GLU A 620 -8.41 0.50 -11.98
N ASN A 621 -8.17 1.81 -12.01
CA ASN A 621 -9.16 2.86 -12.19
C ASN A 621 -9.22 3.28 -13.67
N ARG A 622 -10.28 2.93 -14.39
CA ARG A 622 -10.46 3.28 -15.81
C ARG A 622 -11.09 4.66 -15.94
N ILE A 623 -10.32 5.62 -16.45
CA ILE A 623 -10.69 7.03 -16.45
C ILE A 623 -11.48 7.36 -17.71
N THR A 624 -12.75 7.69 -17.56
CA THR A 624 -13.61 8.20 -18.64
C THR A 624 -13.88 9.67 -18.42
N PHE A 625 -13.56 10.53 -19.39
CA PHE A 625 -13.98 11.93 -19.34
C PHE A 625 -15.32 12.07 -20.07
N ASP A 626 -16.38 12.45 -19.34
CA ASP A 626 -17.68 12.84 -19.91
C ASP A 626 -17.65 14.35 -20.17
N CYS A 627 -17.18 14.73 -21.36
CA CYS A 627 -17.10 16.11 -21.83
C CYS A 627 -18.49 16.57 -22.26
N MET A 628 -19.22 17.16 -21.31
CA MET A 628 -20.62 17.57 -21.50
C MET A 628 -20.76 18.96 -22.10
N ASP A 629 -19.83 19.86 -21.80
CA ASP A 629 -19.92 21.28 -22.12
C ASP A 629 -18.55 21.84 -22.56
N GLU A 630 -18.57 22.97 -23.25
CA GLU A 630 -17.37 23.75 -23.52
C GLU A 630 -17.02 24.62 -22.30
N ILE A 631 -16.12 24.13 -21.45
CA ILE A 631 -15.82 24.81 -20.18
C ILE A 631 -15.18 26.19 -20.36
N SER A 632 -14.54 26.47 -21.50
CA SER A 632 -13.99 27.80 -21.82
C SER A 632 -15.06 28.86 -22.04
N GLY A 633 -16.33 28.44 -22.17
CA GLY A 633 -17.48 29.33 -22.33
C GLY A 633 -18.07 29.85 -21.02
N PHE A 634 -17.61 29.37 -19.86
CA PHE A 634 -18.07 29.88 -18.56
C PHE A 634 -17.18 31.03 -18.07
N SER A 635 -17.81 32.05 -17.50
CA SER A 635 -17.16 33.29 -17.06
C SER A 635 -16.22 33.13 -15.84
N ASN A 636 -16.29 31.99 -15.15
CA ASN A 636 -15.51 31.67 -13.95
C ASN A 636 -14.39 30.63 -14.19
N THR A 637 -14.10 30.29 -15.45
CA THR A 637 -13.07 29.29 -15.78
C THR A 637 -11.69 29.94 -15.81
N GLU A 638 -10.77 29.43 -14.97
CA GLU A 638 -9.38 29.89 -14.91
C GLU A 638 -8.48 29.14 -15.91
N ASP A 639 -7.39 29.78 -16.38
CA ASP A 639 -6.48 29.22 -17.40
C ASP A 639 -5.92 27.83 -17.04
N HIS A 640 -5.66 27.59 -15.75
CA HIS A 640 -5.12 26.31 -15.29
C HIS A 640 -6.15 25.16 -15.38
N ILE A 641 -7.46 25.47 -15.35
CA ILE A 641 -8.54 24.50 -15.56
C ILE A 641 -8.64 24.13 -17.04
N LEU A 642 -8.44 25.09 -17.94
CA LEU A 642 -8.36 24.84 -19.37
C LEU A 642 -7.15 23.96 -19.72
N ALA A 643 -5.99 24.25 -19.12
CA ALA A 643 -4.81 23.40 -19.29
C ALA A 643 -5.06 21.98 -18.76
N ALA A 644 -5.71 21.84 -17.60
CA ALA A 644 -6.08 20.54 -17.06
C ALA A 644 -7.07 19.77 -17.95
N GLU A 645 -7.99 20.46 -18.63
CA GLU A 645 -8.90 19.83 -19.59
C GLU A 645 -8.14 19.24 -20.79
N GLU A 646 -7.21 20.00 -21.39
CA GLU A 646 -6.42 19.51 -22.53
C GLU A 646 -5.56 18.30 -22.14
N GLU A 647 -4.92 18.36 -20.96
CA GLU A 647 -4.20 17.22 -20.41
C GLU A 647 -5.12 16.01 -20.19
N MET A 648 -6.32 16.23 -19.65
CA MET A 648 -7.30 15.19 -19.37
C MET A 648 -7.84 14.55 -20.66
N VAL A 649 -8.12 15.35 -21.69
CA VAL A 649 -8.54 14.87 -23.02
C VAL A 649 -7.46 13.95 -23.61
N ALA A 650 -6.18 14.33 -23.50
CA ALA A 650 -5.08 13.50 -23.97
C ALA A 650 -4.87 12.23 -23.12
N GLY A 651 -4.99 12.35 -21.79
CA GLY A 651 -4.59 11.32 -20.82
C GLY A 651 -5.69 10.37 -20.34
N CYS A 652 -6.98 10.67 -20.57
CA CYS A 652 -8.08 9.78 -20.18
C CYS A 652 -8.02 8.44 -20.92
N ASP A 653 -8.62 7.39 -20.35
CA ASP A 653 -8.73 6.09 -21.02
C ASP A 653 -9.84 6.11 -22.09
N ARG A 654 -10.96 6.78 -21.82
CA ARG A 654 -12.09 6.97 -22.74
C ARG A 654 -12.55 8.41 -22.74
N LEU A 655 -12.92 8.92 -23.91
CA LEU A 655 -13.48 10.26 -24.08
C LEU A 655 -14.91 10.13 -24.61
N ILE A 656 -15.85 10.71 -23.87
CA ILE A 656 -17.25 10.80 -24.26
C ILE A 656 -17.59 12.28 -24.43
N VAL A 657 -18.33 12.60 -25.47
CA VAL A 657 -18.79 13.97 -25.77
C VAL A 657 -20.30 13.99 -25.92
N SER A 658 -20.93 15.10 -25.54
CA SER A 658 -22.39 15.25 -25.56
C SER A 658 -22.96 15.81 -26.87
N SER A 659 -22.14 16.38 -27.76
CA SER A 659 -22.58 17.07 -28.98
C SER A 659 -21.64 16.87 -30.17
N ASP A 660 -22.15 17.09 -31.38
CA ASP A 660 -21.37 17.05 -32.63
C ASP A 660 -20.28 18.13 -32.65
N TYR A 661 -20.53 19.28 -32.02
CA TYR A 661 -19.53 20.34 -31.88
C TYR A 661 -18.33 19.86 -31.06
N LEU A 662 -18.59 19.25 -29.89
CA LEU A 662 -17.54 18.69 -29.03
C LEU A 662 -16.85 17.51 -29.71
N MET A 663 -17.59 16.68 -30.46
CA MET A 663 -17.01 15.61 -31.28
C MET A 663 -16.03 16.16 -32.32
N ALA A 664 -16.44 17.17 -33.09
CA ALA A 664 -15.60 17.78 -34.11
C ALA A 664 -14.35 18.46 -33.52
N ARG A 665 -14.47 19.03 -32.31
CA ARG A 665 -13.37 19.71 -31.63
C ARG A 665 -12.42 18.73 -30.93
N ARG A 666 -12.95 17.87 -30.05
CA ARG A 666 -12.16 16.98 -29.17
C ARG A 666 -11.79 15.66 -29.84
N GLY A 667 -12.64 15.16 -30.75
CA GLY A 667 -12.41 13.92 -31.51
C GLY A 667 -11.17 13.95 -32.41
N ARG A 668 -10.63 15.15 -32.69
CA ARG A 668 -9.36 15.33 -33.43
C ARG A 668 -8.13 14.98 -32.58
N SER A 669 -8.20 15.21 -31.27
CA SER A 669 -7.09 14.97 -30.34
C SER A 669 -7.05 13.52 -29.88
N ARG A 670 -8.22 12.90 -29.73
CA ARG A 670 -8.36 11.52 -29.26
C ARG A 670 -9.67 10.92 -29.79
N PRO A 671 -9.73 9.62 -30.13
CA PRO A 671 -10.99 8.95 -30.41
C PRO A 671 -12.02 9.19 -29.30
N ALA A 672 -13.19 9.70 -29.68
CA ALA A 672 -14.28 10.01 -28.77
C ALA A 672 -15.55 9.26 -29.18
N ALA A 673 -16.42 8.98 -28.20
CA ALA A 673 -17.77 8.47 -28.43
C ALA A 673 -18.81 9.58 -28.20
N LEU A 674 -19.81 9.64 -29.07
CA LEU A 674 -20.90 10.61 -28.94
C LEU A 674 -22.03 10.01 -28.09
N VAL A 675 -22.20 10.52 -26.88
CA VAL A 675 -23.31 10.15 -25.99
C VAL A 675 -24.07 11.42 -25.59
N ARG A 676 -25.12 11.70 -26.36
CA ARG A 676 -26.02 12.82 -26.17
C ARG A 676 -26.78 12.77 -24.83
N ASN A 677 -27.43 13.86 -24.47
CA ASN A 677 -28.38 13.92 -23.35
C ASN A 677 -29.66 13.14 -23.67
N GLY A 678 -30.50 12.95 -22.66
CA GLY A 678 -31.78 12.26 -22.80
C GLY A 678 -32.87 12.81 -21.90
N ALA A 679 -34.01 12.12 -21.88
CA ALA A 679 -35.15 12.42 -21.02
C ALA A 679 -35.44 11.30 -20.02
N ASP A 680 -35.99 11.69 -18.87
CA ASP A 680 -36.66 10.81 -17.91
C ASP A 680 -38.14 10.73 -18.26
N ILE A 681 -38.50 9.77 -19.10
CA ILE A 681 -39.86 9.65 -19.63
C ILE A 681 -40.87 9.47 -18.50
N GLY A 682 -40.57 8.66 -17.49
CA GLY A 682 -41.47 8.41 -16.37
C GLY A 682 -41.81 9.68 -15.59
N HIS A 683 -40.85 10.58 -15.42
CA HIS A 683 -41.05 11.86 -14.74
C HIS A 683 -41.94 12.83 -15.52
N PHE A 684 -41.83 12.86 -16.85
CA PHE A 684 -42.58 13.78 -17.70
C PHE A 684 -43.89 13.19 -18.26
N THR A 685 -44.18 11.92 -17.96
CA THR A 685 -45.50 11.32 -18.24
C THR A 685 -46.52 11.72 -17.18
N GLY A 686 -47.51 12.52 -17.58
CA GLY A 686 -48.59 12.99 -16.73
C GLY A 686 -48.38 14.43 -16.24
N HIS A 687 -49.47 15.09 -15.87
CA HIS A 687 -49.47 16.48 -15.41
C HIS A 687 -50.16 16.57 -14.05
N PRO A 688 -49.43 16.34 -12.94
CA PRO A 688 -50.01 16.52 -11.62
C PRO A 688 -50.40 17.99 -11.43
N THR A 689 -51.57 18.25 -10.86
CA THR A 689 -51.94 19.62 -10.46
C THR A 689 -51.05 20.05 -9.29
N THR A 690 -50.36 21.17 -9.44
CA THR A 690 -49.50 21.77 -8.39
C THR A 690 -49.97 23.17 -8.04
N PRO A 691 -49.64 23.69 -6.84
CA PRO A 691 -49.96 25.08 -6.48
C PRO A 691 -49.41 26.10 -7.48
N LEU A 692 -48.28 25.81 -8.14
CA LEU A 692 -47.76 26.65 -9.22
C LEU A 692 -48.66 26.61 -10.46
N ALA A 693 -49.09 25.42 -10.91
CA ALA A 693 -50.00 25.28 -12.05
C ALA A 693 -51.33 26.00 -11.78
N GLU A 694 -51.84 25.93 -10.56
CA GLU A 694 -53.05 26.67 -10.13
C GLU A 694 -52.82 28.18 -10.11
N ARG A 695 -51.68 28.66 -9.58
CA ARG A 695 -51.34 30.10 -9.60
C ARG A 695 -51.19 30.63 -11.02
N ILE A 696 -50.60 29.84 -11.92
CA ILE A 696 -50.48 30.19 -13.34
C ILE A 696 -51.89 30.28 -13.93
N ALA A 697 -52.73 29.26 -13.74
CA ALA A 697 -54.10 29.23 -14.23
C ALA A 697 -54.96 30.40 -13.70
N ALA A 698 -54.78 30.80 -12.43
CA ALA A 698 -55.54 31.87 -11.79
C ALA A 698 -55.14 33.29 -12.25
N ARG A 699 -53.97 33.45 -12.86
CA ARG A 699 -53.40 34.76 -13.26
C ARG A 699 -53.56 35.05 -14.76
N LEU A 700 -54.24 34.17 -15.51
CA LEU A 700 -54.33 34.22 -16.96
C LEU A 700 -55.24 35.33 -17.49
N ARG A 701 -54.79 36.00 -18.56
CA ARG A 701 -55.67 36.76 -19.45
C ARG A 701 -56.35 35.79 -20.42
N GLY A 702 -57.68 35.74 -20.41
CA GLY A 702 -58.44 34.87 -21.30
C GLY A 702 -58.12 35.18 -22.78
N GLY A 703 -57.80 34.15 -23.56
CA GLY A 703 -57.55 34.24 -25.01
C GLY A 703 -56.10 34.47 -25.45
N CYS A 704 -55.13 34.57 -24.53
CA CYS A 704 -53.70 34.69 -24.87
C CYS A 704 -53.02 33.32 -25.00
N LEU A 705 -52.05 33.20 -25.92
CA LEU A 705 -51.22 32.01 -26.07
C LEU A 705 -50.18 31.96 -24.93
N ARG A 706 -50.06 30.81 -24.24
CA ARG A 706 -49.16 30.65 -23.09
C ARG A 706 -47.83 30.05 -23.54
N VAL A 707 -46.75 30.81 -23.39
CA VAL A 707 -45.40 30.40 -23.78
C VAL A 707 -44.50 30.24 -22.56
N GLY A 708 -43.91 29.06 -22.40
CA GLY A 708 -43.09 28.72 -21.24
C GLY A 708 -41.60 28.62 -21.52
N TYR A 709 -40.78 28.97 -20.52
CA TYR A 709 -39.39 28.54 -20.42
C TYR A 709 -39.12 28.07 -18.99
N VAL A 710 -38.41 26.94 -18.85
CA VAL A 710 -37.94 26.43 -17.57
C VAL A 710 -36.47 26.03 -17.63
N GLY A 711 -35.68 26.56 -16.69
CA GLY A 711 -34.25 26.29 -16.54
C GLY A 711 -33.48 27.52 -16.06
N ALA A 712 -32.17 27.37 -15.85
CA ALA A 712 -31.33 28.51 -15.46
C ALA A 712 -31.42 29.67 -16.48
N ILE A 713 -31.61 30.89 -15.97
CA ILE A 713 -31.68 32.11 -16.77
C ILE A 713 -30.38 32.89 -16.53
N ALA A 714 -29.39 32.60 -17.38
CA ALA A 714 -28.02 33.07 -17.25
C ALA A 714 -27.55 33.77 -18.54
N GLU A 715 -26.24 33.93 -18.70
CA GLU A 715 -25.57 34.70 -19.77
C GLU A 715 -25.96 34.27 -21.19
N TRP A 716 -26.33 33.00 -21.37
CA TRP A 716 -26.77 32.44 -22.64
C TRP A 716 -28.25 32.70 -22.95
N PHE A 717 -29.06 33.13 -21.98
CA PHE A 717 -30.46 33.44 -22.21
C PHE A 717 -30.58 34.77 -22.95
N ASP A 718 -31.27 34.78 -24.09
CA ASP A 718 -31.44 35.97 -24.91
C ASP A 718 -32.61 36.83 -24.45
N ASP A 719 -32.35 37.61 -23.41
CA ASP A 719 -33.30 38.56 -22.85
C ASP A 719 -33.57 39.77 -23.76
N ASP A 720 -32.65 40.13 -24.66
CA ASP A 720 -32.90 41.16 -25.68
C ASP A 720 -33.92 40.67 -26.71
N LEU A 721 -33.70 39.46 -27.25
CA LEU A 721 -34.65 38.79 -28.15
C LEU A 721 -36.02 38.67 -27.50
N LEU A 722 -36.09 38.16 -26.27
CA LEU A 722 -37.38 37.98 -25.59
C LEU A 722 -38.08 39.32 -25.33
N ALA A 723 -37.34 40.38 -24.96
CA ALA A 723 -37.94 41.70 -24.78
C ALA A 723 -38.53 42.24 -26.09
N GLU A 724 -37.88 42.01 -27.23
CA GLU A 724 -38.39 42.40 -28.54
C GLU A 724 -39.62 41.57 -28.95
N VAL A 725 -39.54 40.25 -28.82
CA VAL A 725 -40.67 39.33 -29.10
C VAL A 725 -41.89 39.68 -28.25
N ALA A 726 -41.71 39.93 -26.95
CA ALA A 726 -42.81 40.27 -26.05
C ALA A 726 -43.50 41.59 -26.43
N ARG A 727 -42.77 42.57 -27.00
CA ARG A 727 -43.36 43.81 -27.52
C ARG A 727 -44.09 43.60 -28.85
N LEU A 728 -43.58 42.71 -29.72
CA LEU A 728 -44.18 42.38 -31.02
C LEU A 728 -45.42 41.47 -30.90
N ALA A 729 -45.57 40.77 -29.77
CA ALA A 729 -46.64 39.81 -29.54
C ALA A 729 -47.36 40.05 -28.19
N PRO A 730 -48.15 41.14 -28.07
CA PRO A 730 -48.94 41.41 -26.87
C PRO A 730 -50.06 40.38 -26.62
N ASP A 731 -50.36 39.55 -27.63
CA ASP A 731 -51.29 38.41 -27.62
C ASP A 731 -50.71 37.14 -26.99
N ILE A 732 -49.42 37.15 -26.62
CA ILE A 732 -48.71 36.02 -26.01
C ILE A 732 -48.32 36.38 -24.58
N ASP A 733 -48.64 35.49 -23.63
CA ASP A 733 -48.19 35.58 -22.24
C ASP A 733 -46.97 34.66 -22.02
N PHE A 734 -45.85 35.25 -21.60
CA PHE A 734 -44.58 34.55 -21.37
C PHE A 734 -44.39 34.21 -19.89
N HIS A 735 -44.10 32.95 -19.59
CA HIS A 735 -43.87 32.44 -18.25
C HIS A 735 -42.46 31.88 -18.12
N LEU A 736 -41.64 32.46 -17.24
CA LEU A 736 -40.25 32.08 -17.04
C LEU A 736 -40.03 31.50 -15.64
N CYS A 737 -39.53 30.27 -15.58
CA CYS A 737 -39.19 29.55 -14.35
C CYS A 737 -37.69 29.25 -14.30
N GLY A 738 -37.01 29.69 -13.24
CA GLY A 738 -35.59 29.43 -13.04
C GLY A 738 -34.88 30.50 -12.20
N ALA A 739 -33.70 30.14 -11.71
CA ALA A 739 -32.80 31.10 -11.07
C ALA A 739 -32.28 32.10 -12.10
N VAL A 740 -32.38 33.39 -11.78
CA VAL A 740 -31.87 34.49 -12.60
C VAL A 740 -30.50 34.91 -12.10
N THR A 741 -29.48 34.71 -12.92
CA THR A 741 -28.10 35.14 -12.63
C THR A 741 -27.63 36.28 -13.53
N ALA A 742 -28.27 36.47 -14.69
CA ALA A 742 -27.99 37.58 -15.60
C ALA A 742 -28.80 38.84 -15.19
N PRO A 743 -28.16 39.98 -14.87
CA PRO A 743 -28.86 41.19 -14.42
C PRO A 743 -29.86 41.75 -15.45
N GLY A 744 -29.57 41.58 -16.74
CA GLY A 744 -30.39 42.10 -17.84
C GLY A 744 -31.81 41.55 -17.82
N VAL A 745 -32.02 40.33 -17.35
CA VAL A 745 -33.31 39.63 -17.34
C VAL A 745 -34.34 40.30 -16.44
N LEU A 746 -33.91 41.00 -15.38
CA LEU A 746 -34.84 41.66 -14.45
C LEU A 746 -35.68 42.74 -15.15
N ARG A 747 -35.20 43.32 -16.26
CA ARG A 747 -35.96 44.29 -17.07
C ARG A 747 -37.16 43.67 -17.78
N LEU A 748 -37.18 42.34 -17.92
CA LEU A 748 -38.33 41.63 -18.50
C LEU A 748 -39.55 41.69 -17.59
N ALA A 749 -39.36 41.84 -16.28
CA ALA A 749 -40.46 41.95 -15.32
C ALA A 749 -41.29 43.25 -15.50
N ASP A 750 -40.74 44.25 -16.18
CA ASP A 750 -41.43 45.50 -16.50
C ASP A 750 -42.39 45.36 -17.70
N LEU A 751 -42.31 44.26 -18.45
CA LEU A 751 -43.18 44.00 -19.60
C LEU A 751 -44.51 43.40 -19.14
N PRO A 752 -45.65 43.92 -19.62
CA PRO A 752 -46.97 43.55 -19.08
C PRO A 752 -47.37 42.10 -19.39
N ASN A 753 -46.70 41.42 -20.33
CA ASN A 753 -46.96 40.05 -20.76
C ASN A 753 -45.80 39.09 -20.45
N VAL A 754 -44.91 39.43 -19.52
CA VAL A 754 -43.86 38.53 -19.04
C VAL A 754 -43.99 38.32 -17.54
N SER A 755 -43.98 37.07 -17.10
CA SER A 755 -44.06 36.67 -15.70
C SER A 755 -42.83 35.87 -15.28
N LEU A 756 -42.10 36.36 -14.28
CA LEU A 756 -41.00 35.65 -13.62
C LEU A 756 -41.52 34.90 -12.39
N HIS A 757 -41.37 33.58 -12.36
CA HIS A 757 -41.84 32.73 -11.26
C HIS A 757 -40.73 32.33 -10.28
N GLY A 758 -39.47 32.60 -10.62
CA GLY A 758 -38.31 32.17 -9.85
C GLY A 758 -37.99 30.68 -10.04
N GLU A 759 -37.06 30.16 -9.23
CA GLU A 759 -36.68 28.74 -9.26
C GLU A 759 -37.80 27.86 -8.69
N ILE A 760 -38.07 26.75 -9.37
CA ILE A 760 -39.10 25.76 -8.99
C ILE A 760 -38.45 24.40 -8.78
N ALA A 761 -39.06 23.54 -7.95
CA ALA A 761 -38.51 22.21 -7.71
C ALA A 761 -38.61 21.33 -8.97
N TYR A 762 -37.67 20.40 -9.17
CA TYR A 762 -37.67 19.47 -10.32
C TYR A 762 -38.99 18.68 -10.45
N ALA A 763 -39.61 18.32 -9.31
CA ALA A 763 -40.91 17.66 -9.24
C ALA A 763 -42.08 18.51 -9.77
N GLU A 764 -41.95 19.84 -9.83
CA GLU A 764 -42.99 20.73 -10.33
C GLU A 764 -42.87 21.02 -11.83
N VAL A 765 -41.73 20.68 -12.44
CA VAL A 765 -41.46 20.97 -13.86
C VAL A 765 -42.52 20.33 -14.79
N PRO A 766 -42.93 19.05 -14.65
CA PRO A 766 -43.95 18.45 -15.51
C PRO A 766 -45.31 19.16 -15.45
N ALA A 767 -45.68 19.69 -14.27
CA ALA A 767 -46.90 20.46 -14.08
C ALA A 767 -46.81 21.84 -14.75
N PHE A 768 -45.66 22.50 -14.66
CA PHE A 768 -45.40 23.75 -15.37
C PHE A 768 -45.50 23.55 -16.89
N LEU A 769 -44.83 22.53 -17.44
CA LEU A 769 -44.92 22.19 -18.88
C LEU A 769 -46.36 21.91 -19.30
N GLY A 770 -47.12 21.21 -18.45
CA GLY A 770 -48.53 20.90 -18.67
C GLY A 770 -49.44 22.13 -18.82
N ALA A 771 -49.08 23.24 -18.17
CA ALA A 771 -49.85 24.47 -18.16
C ALA A 771 -49.58 25.39 -19.37
N MET A 772 -48.56 25.11 -20.17
CA MET A 772 -48.13 25.92 -21.32
C MET A 772 -48.67 25.36 -22.64
N ASP A 773 -48.94 26.24 -23.60
CA ASP A 773 -49.33 25.83 -24.96
C ASP A 773 -48.09 25.51 -25.81
N VAL A 774 -47.07 26.35 -25.69
CA VAL A 774 -45.81 26.24 -26.45
C VAL A 774 -44.64 26.47 -25.51
N MET A 775 -43.54 25.75 -25.71
CA MET A 775 -42.29 25.96 -24.99
C MET A 775 -41.27 26.70 -25.86
N MET A 776 -40.33 27.41 -25.24
CA MET A 776 -39.29 28.13 -25.96
C MET A 776 -37.88 27.85 -25.45
N ILE A 777 -36.89 27.97 -26.34
CA ILE A 777 -35.45 27.94 -26.03
C ILE A 777 -34.76 29.16 -26.70
N PRO A 778 -34.80 30.34 -26.06
CA PRO A 778 -34.28 31.59 -26.62
C PRO A 778 -32.81 31.80 -26.22
N PHE A 779 -31.87 31.08 -26.84
CA PHE A 779 -30.45 31.12 -26.44
C PHE A 779 -29.59 31.93 -27.43
N ARG A 780 -28.66 32.70 -26.88
CA ARG A 780 -27.62 33.39 -27.63
C ARG A 780 -26.63 32.35 -28.16
N LEU A 781 -26.27 32.39 -29.45
CA LEU A 781 -25.31 31.46 -30.07
C LEU A 781 -23.86 31.80 -29.66
N LEU A 782 -23.54 31.48 -28.42
CA LEU A 782 -22.19 31.51 -27.84
C LEU A 782 -21.50 30.14 -28.01
N PRO A 783 -20.16 30.04 -27.89
CA PRO A 783 -19.46 28.75 -27.97
C PRO A 783 -20.02 27.66 -27.04
N ILE A 784 -20.41 28.03 -25.81
CA ILE A 784 -21.08 27.13 -24.85
C ILE A 784 -22.42 26.59 -25.38
N ILE A 785 -23.19 27.41 -26.09
CA ILE A 785 -24.48 27.01 -26.69
C ILE A 785 -24.28 26.22 -27.98
N ALA A 786 -23.23 26.51 -28.75
CA ALA A 786 -22.85 25.69 -29.90
C ALA A 786 -22.46 24.25 -29.49
N ALA A 787 -21.86 24.10 -28.31
CA ALA A 787 -21.50 22.82 -27.69
C ALA A 787 -22.66 22.12 -26.97
N CYS A 788 -23.77 22.82 -26.71
CA CYS A 788 -24.85 22.34 -25.85
C CYS A 788 -25.80 21.39 -26.59
N ASP A 789 -25.97 20.16 -26.07
CA ASP A 789 -27.13 19.31 -26.40
C ASP A 789 -28.28 19.59 -25.42
N PRO A 790 -29.34 20.31 -25.83
CA PRO A 790 -30.27 20.94 -24.90
C PRO A 790 -31.23 19.93 -24.27
N VAL A 791 -30.95 19.55 -23.01
CA VAL A 791 -31.82 18.68 -22.16
C VAL A 791 -33.29 19.11 -22.23
N LYS A 792 -33.55 20.43 -22.20
CA LYS A 792 -34.89 21.04 -22.25
C LYS A 792 -35.73 20.55 -23.41
N PHE A 793 -35.14 20.38 -24.59
CA PHE A 793 -35.91 19.93 -25.75
C PHE A 793 -36.42 18.49 -25.56
N TYR A 794 -35.61 17.61 -24.97
CA TYR A 794 -36.05 16.25 -24.64
C TYR A 794 -37.14 16.25 -23.56
N GLU A 795 -37.03 17.11 -22.55
CA GLU A 795 -38.06 17.28 -21.51
C GLU A 795 -39.39 17.77 -22.12
N TYR A 796 -39.33 18.77 -23.01
CA TYR A 796 -40.51 19.34 -23.66
C TYR A 796 -41.14 18.32 -24.62
N ALA A 797 -40.32 17.56 -25.34
CA ALA A 797 -40.78 16.48 -26.20
C ALA A 797 -41.44 15.34 -25.40
N ALA A 798 -40.87 14.97 -24.23
CA ALA A 798 -41.45 13.98 -23.34
C ALA A 798 -42.81 14.45 -22.76
N ALA A 799 -42.94 15.74 -22.48
CA ALA A 799 -44.20 16.38 -22.08
C ALA A 799 -45.14 16.69 -23.27
N MET A 800 -44.78 16.28 -24.49
CA MET A 800 -45.51 16.50 -25.75
C MET A 800 -45.82 17.97 -26.05
N ARG A 801 -44.91 18.88 -25.68
CA ARG A 801 -45.09 20.32 -25.89
C ARG A 801 -44.34 20.80 -27.14
N PRO A 802 -45.01 21.46 -28.09
CA PRO A 802 -44.36 22.11 -29.23
C PRO A 802 -43.29 23.09 -28.75
N THR A 803 -42.15 23.14 -29.44
CA THR A 803 -41.02 23.98 -29.04
C THR A 803 -40.59 24.92 -30.16
N VAL A 804 -40.36 26.19 -29.82
CA VAL A 804 -39.70 27.19 -30.68
C VAL A 804 -38.33 27.51 -30.10
N ALA A 805 -37.29 27.47 -30.92
CA ALA A 805 -35.93 27.71 -30.47
C ALA A 805 -35.17 28.63 -31.43
N THR A 806 -34.15 29.28 -30.87
CA THR A 806 -33.06 29.86 -31.67
C THR A 806 -32.31 28.77 -32.45
N ALA A 807 -31.55 29.16 -33.48
CA ALA A 807 -30.88 28.25 -34.41
C ALA A 807 -29.67 27.48 -33.83
N MET A 808 -29.90 26.71 -32.77
CA MET A 808 -28.90 25.86 -32.12
C MET A 808 -28.52 24.67 -33.04
N PRO A 809 -27.21 24.38 -33.24
CA PRO A 809 -26.77 23.29 -34.10
C PRO A 809 -27.36 21.92 -33.74
N GLU A 810 -27.36 21.56 -32.46
CA GLU A 810 -27.87 20.27 -31.98
C GLU A 810 -29.37 20.07 -32.18
N LEU A 811 -30.16 21.13 -32.39
CA LEU A 811 -31.59 21.02 -32.65
C LEU A 811 -31.92 20.71 -34.11
N ARG A 812 -30.96 20.82 -35.05
CA ARG A 812 -31.19 20.49 -36.47
C ARG A 812 -31.66 19.05 -36.67
N ARG A 813 -31.18 18.12 -35.84
CA ARG A 813 -31.55 16.69 -35.89
C ARG A 813 -33.00 16.41 -35.48
N ALA A 814 -33.62 17.33 -34.75
CA ALA A 814 -35.03 17.23 -34.39
C ALA A 814 -35.94 17.59 -35.59
N GLY A 815 -35.38 18.15 -36.68
CA GLY A 815 -36.11 18.39 -37.91
C GLY A 815 -37.34 19.26 -37.70
N ASP A 816 -38.49 18.78 -38.17
CA ASP A 816 -39.79 19.46 -38.09
C ASP A 816 -40.44 19.40 -36.68
N LEU A 817 -39.83 18.69 -35.72
CA LEU A 817 -40.31 18.62 -34.34
C LEU A 817 -40.03 19.89 -33.53
N VAL A 818 -39.11 20.73 -34.01
CA VAL A 818 -38.77 22.02 -33.40
C VAL A 818 -38.83 23.10 -34.46
N ARG A 819 -39.42 24.25 -34.13
CA ARG A 819 -39.43 25.41 -35.01
C ARG A 819 -38.23 26.29 -34.70
N ILE A 820 -37.39 26.53 -35.70
CA ILE A 820 -36.20 27.36 -35.58
C ILE A 820 -36.51 28.77 -36.10
N ALA A 821 -36.09 29.80 -35.34
CA ALA A 821 -36.22 31.20 -35.72
C ALA A 821 -34.88 31.95 -35.56
N HIS A 822 -34.65 32.95 -36.41
CA HIS A 822 -33.42 33.74 -36.45
C HIS A 822 -33.60 35.20 -36.04
N THR A 823 -34.83 35.71 -36.09
CA THR A 823 -35.16 37.10 -35.73
C THR A 823 -36.32 37.16 -34.75
N ALA A 824 -36.51 38.28 -34.04
CA ALA A 824 -37.65 38.45 -33.13
C ALA A 824 -39.01 38.32 -33.84
N GLY A 825 -39.12 38.83 -35.07
CA GLY A 825 -40.33 38.69 -35.90
C GLY A 825 -40.63 37.23 -36.25
N GLU A 826 -39.62 36.50 -36.74
CA GLU A 826 -39.75 35.06 -37.02
C GLU A 826 -40.08 34.27 -35.76
N PHE A 827 -39.47 34.61 -34.62
CA PHE A 827 -39.70 33.91 -33.36
C PHE A 827 -41.14 34.10 -32.87
N ALA A 828 -41.65 35.34 -32.91
CA ALA A 828 -43.04 35.64 -32.57
C ALA A 828 -44.02 34.91 -33.50
N GLN A 829 -43.74 34.87 -34.80
CA GLN A 829 -44.57 34.15 -35.77
C GLN A 829 -44.54 32.63 -35.52
N ALA A 830 -43.35 32.05 -35.30
CA ALA A 830 -43.19 30.63 -35.03
C ALA A 830 -43.93 30.18 -33.75
N LEU A 831 -43.98 31.03 -32.71
CA LEU A 831 -44.77 30.78 -31.51
C LEU A 831 -46.26 30.72 -31.81
N ARG A 832 -46.79 31.68 -32.58
CA ARG A 832 -48.21 31.68 -33.00
C ARG A 832 -48.55 30.45 -33.82
N GLU A 833 -47.70 30.09 -34.77
CA GLU A 833 -47.89 28.90 -35.62
C GLU A 833 -47.82 27.59 -34.81
N ALA A 834 -46.92 27.51 -33.82
CA ALA A 834 -46.85 26.36 -32.92
C ALA A 834 -48.11 26.23 -32.06
N GLY A 835 -48.63 27.33 -31.54
CA GLY A 835 -49.84 27.36 -30.70
C GLY A 835 -51.14 27.13 -31.48
N ALA A 836 -51.18 27.53 -32.74
CA ALA A 836 -52.33 27.34 -33.63
C ALA A 836 -52.29 26.00 -34.41
N SER A 837 -51.22 25.21 -34.26
CA SER A 837 -51.04 23.95 -34.97
C SER A 837 -52.20 22.99 -34.70
N ALA A 838 -52.92 22.61 -35.76
CA ALA A 838 -54.01 21.65 -35.69
C ALA A 838 -53.54 20.20 -35.90
N ASP A 839 -52.23 19.95 -35.99
CA ASP A 839 -51.71 18.59 -36.22
C ASP A 839 -51.91 17.72 -34.96
N PRO A 840 -52.85 16.76 -35.00
CA PRO A 840 -53.15 15.93 -33.83
C PRO A 840 -52.02 14.93 -33.54
N LEU A 841 -51.10 14.70 -34.48
CA LEU A 841 -50.00 13.75 -34.34
C LEU A 841 -48.70 14.40 -33.84
N GLN A 842 -48.62 15.73 -33.75
CA GLN A 842 -47.40 16.42 -33.32
C GLN A 842 -46.91 15.96 -31.95
N GLY A 843 -47.82 15.84 -30.98
CA GLY A 843 -47.49 15.35 -29.64
C GLY A 843 -46.95 13.92 -29.64
N GLU A 844 -47.52 13.03 -30.46
CA GLU A 844 -47.06 11.63 -30.55
C GLU A 844 -45.69 11.51 -31.22
N ARG A 845 -45.41 12.35 -32.23
CA ARG A 845 -44.08 12.41 -32.85
C ARG A 845 -43.02 12.92 -31.87
N LEU A 846 -43.34 13.95 -31.07
CA LEU A 846 -42.48 14.43 -29.98
C LEU A 846 -42.23 13.34 -28.94
N ARG A 847 -43.28 12.62 -28.52
CA ARG A 847 -43.16 11.51 -27.59
C ARG A 847 -42.28 10.38 -28.12
N THR A 848 -42.47 10.00 -29.39
CA THR A 848 -41.66 8.99 -30.07
C THR A 848 -40.19 9.40 -30.10
N TYR A 849 -39.91 10.67 -30.41
CA TYR A 849 -38.56 11.21 -30.34
C TYR A 849 -37.98 11.12 -28.93
N ALA A 850 -38.72 11.51 -27.89
CA ALA A 850 -38.24 11.41 -26.52
C ALA A 850 -37.97 9.95 -26.08
N LEU A 851 -38.85 9.01 -26.45
CA LEU A 851 -38.70 7.57 -26.17
C LEU A 851 -37.47 6.95 -26.83
N ALA A 852 -37.01 7.48 -27.97
CA ALA A 852 -35.77 7.06 -28.63
C ALA A 852 -34.53 7.82 -28.13
N ASN A 853 -34.68 8.65 -27.10
CA ASN A 853 -33.62 9.48 -26.53
C ASN A 853 -33.72 9.50 -25.00
N THR A 854 -33.77 8.32 -24.37
CA THR A 854 -33.90 8.19 -22.90
C THR A 854 -32.56 8.15 -22.19
N TRP A 855 -32.52 8.52 -20.91
CA TRP A 855 -31.32 8.33 -20.08
C TRP A 855 -30.86 6.88 -19.99
N SER A 856 -31.79 5.93 -20.04
CA SER A 856 -31.50 4.49 -20.07
C SER A 856 -30.69 4.09 -21.32
N GLU A 857 -31.07 4.58 -22.50
CA GLU A 857 -30.30 4.36 -23.72
C GLU A 857 -28.92 5.04 -23.65
N ARG A 858 -28.84 6.25 -23.07
CA ARG A 858 -27.56 6.96 -22.89
C ARG A 858 -26.61 6.21 -21.98
N ALA A 859 -27.10 5.73 -20.85
CA ALA A 859 -26.32 4.92 -19.93
C ALA A 859 -25.85 3.62 -20.58
N THR A 860 -26.68 2.99 -21.41
CA THR A 860 -26.30 1.78 -22.17
C THR A 860 -25.16 2.08 -23.15
N ALA A 861 -25.27 3.17 -23.93
CA ALA A 861 -24.21 3.58 -24.86
C ALA A 861 -22.91 3.95 -24.14
N MET A 862 -23.02 4.67 -23.03
CA MET A 862 -21.87 5.06 -22.21
C MET A 862 -21.17 3.84 -21.59
N LEU A 863 -21.92 2.91 -20.99
CA LEU A 863 -21.36 1.66 -20.46
C LEU A 863 -20.70 0.83 -21.55
N ALA A 864 -21.29 0.75 -22.75
CA ALA A 864 -20.70 0.01 -23.86
C ALA A 864 -19.31 0.56 -24.26
N GLU A 865 -19.12 1.88 -24.27
CA GLU A 865 -17.81 2.48 -24.54
C GLU A 865 -16.85 2.33 -23.35
N MET A 866 -17.35 2.48 -22.12
CA MET A 866 -16.55 2.30 -20.89
C MET A 866 -16.03 0.87 -20.76
N ASP A 867 -16.88 -0.14 -21.03
CA ASP A 867 -16.55 -1.56 -20.94
C ASP A 867 -15.70 -2.06 -22.13
N ARG A 868 -15.48 -1.21 -23.15
CA ARG A 868 -14.68 -1.59 -24.32
C ARG A 868 -13.24 -1.92 -23.90
N ALA A 869 -12.82 -3.14 -24.17
CA ALA A 869 -11.49 -3.64 -23.88
C ALA A 869 -11.05 -4.63 -24.97
N PRO A 870 -9.79 -4.57 -25.45
CA PRO A 870 -9.27 -5.60 -26.34
C PRO A 870 -9.16 -6.96 -25.62
N LEU A 871 -9.22 -8.05 -26.37
CA LEU A 871 -9.08 -9.39 -25.79
C LEU A 871 -7.60 -9.65 -25.46
N VAL A 872 -7.32 -10.12 -24.24
CA VAL A 872 -5.98 -10.53 -23.81
C VAL A 872 -5.94 -12.03 -23.56
N SER A 873 -5.08 -12.74 -24.30
CA SER A 873 -4.80 -14.16 -24.06
C SER A 873 -3.64 -14.31 -23.08
N VAL A 874 -3.91 -14.82 -21.89
CA VAL A 874 -2.91 -15.12 -20.87
C VAL A 874 -2.46 -16.57 -21.02
N VAL A 875 -1.18 -16.76 -21.35
CA VAL A 875 -0.56 -18.09 -21.48
C VAL A 875 0.20 -18.40 -20.19
N ILE A 876 -0.21 -19.48 -19.52
CA ILE A 876 0.42 -19.97 -18.29
C ILE A 876 1.01 -21.35 -18.55
N LEU A 877 2.34 -21.46 -18.50
CA LEU A 877 3.02 -22.75 -18.60
C LEU A 877 3.05 -23.43 -17.22
N ALA A 878 2.48 -24.63 -17.13
CA ALA A 878 2.38 -25.41 -15.90
C ALA A 878 3.27 -26.65 -15.93
N TRP A 879 3.95 -26.96 -14.82
CA TRP A 879 4.71 -28.21 -14.68
C TRP A 879 4.82 -28.67 -13.22
N GLY A 880 4.17 -29.78 -12.89
CA GLY A 880 4.35 -30.57 -11.67
C GLY A 880 3.78 -30.01 -10.36
N ASP A 881 3.21 -28.79 -10.37
CA ASP A 881 2.54 -28.19 -9.21
C ASP A 881 1.24 -27.51 -9.65
N ALA A 882 0.14 -28.24 -9.56
CA ALA A 882 -1.17 -27.73 -9.92
C ALA A 882 -1.63 -26.64 -8.94
N ALA A 883 -1.22 -26.67 -7.66
CA ALA A 883 -1.65 -25.70 -6.66
C ALA A 883 -1.13 -24.29 -6.97
N LEU A 884 0.15 -24.17 -7.36
CA LEU A 884 0.72 -22.90 -7.83
C LEU A 884 -0.04 -22.36 -9.03
N THR A 885 -0.24 -23.21 -10.03
CA THR A 885 -0.96 -22.84 -11.27
C THR A 885 -2.40 -22.40 -10.97
N MET A 886 -3.11 -23.11 -10.09
CA MET A 886 -4.44 -22.72 -9.62
C MET A 886 -4.41 -21.35 -8.93
N THR A 887 -3.39 -21.03 -8.15
CA THR A 887 -3.26 -19.72 -7.50
C THR A 887 -3.05 -18.59 -8.52
N ALA A 888 -2.21 -18.81 -9.54
CA ALA A 888 -2.02 -17.84 -10.62
C ALA A 888 -3.34 -17.59 -11.39
N VAL A 889 -4.09 -18.64 -11.70
CA VAL A 889 -5.41 -18.51 -12.34
C VAL A 889 -6.43 -17.85 -11.40
N HIS A 890 -6.40 -18.18 -10.11
CA HIS A 890 -7.27 -17.56 -9.10
C HIS A 890 -6.99 -16.06 -8.98
N ALA A 891 -5.74 -15.62 -9.09
CA ALA A 891 -5.39 -14.21 -9.08
C ALA A 891 -6.02 -13.43 -10.25
N LEU A 892 -6.31 -14.10 -11.37
CA LEU A 892 -6.91 -13.50 -12.56
C LEU A 892 -8.45 -13.52 -12.52
N LEU A 893 -9.05 -14.62 -12.06
CA LEU A 893 -10.48 -14.91 -12.24
C LEU A 893 -11.25 -15.18 -10.92
N GLY A 894 -10.54 -15.41 -9.81
CA GLY A 894 -11.07 -16.03 -8.59
C GLY A 894 -11.98 -15.18 -7.72
N GLU A 895 -11.76 -13.87 -7.66
CA GLU A 895 -12.52 -12.90 -6.84
C GLU A 895 -13.24 -11.85 -7.71
N GLY A 896 -13.54 -12.25 -8.95
CA GLY A 896 -13.91 -11.39 -10.07
C GLY A 896 -12.73 -11.20 -11.03
N ARG A 897 -13.05 -10.88 -12.29
CA ARG A 897 -12.03 -10.75 -13.33
C ARG A 897 -11.19 -9.49 -13.10
N VAL A 898 -9.87 -9.62 -13.08
CA VAL A 898 -8.95 -8.46 -12.98
C VAL A 898 -8.89 -7.62 -14.27
N TYR A 899 -9.45 -8.16 -15.35
CA TYR A 899 -9.57 -7.53 -16.66
C TYR A 899 -10.82 -8.08 -17.38
N PRO A 900 -11.64 -7.26 -18.06
CA PRO A 900 -12.96 -7.68 -18.54
C PRO A 900 -12.94 -8.71 -19.69
N ALA A 901 -11.94 -8.66 -20.57
CA ALA A 901 -11.85 -9.53 -21.74
C ALA A 901 -10.58 -10.40 -21.68
N LEU A 902 -10.67 -11.52 -20.95
CA LEU A 902 -9.58 -12.47 -20.78
C LEU A 902 -9.88 -13.80 -21.45
N GLU A 903 -8.85 -14.37 -22.06
CA GLU A 903 -8.74 -15.80 -22.39
C GLU A 903 -7.56 -16.35 -21.60
N VAL A 904 -7.73 -17.41 -20.80
CA VAL A 904 -6.64 -18.01 -20.03
C VAL A 904 -6.30 -19.38 -20.62
N ILE A 905 -5.10 -19.52 -21.14
CA ILE A 905 -4.59 -20.74 -21.77
C ILE A 905 -3.53 -21.32 -20.85
N VAL A 906 -3.87 -22.39 -20.15
CA VAL A 906 -2.92 -23.13 -19.33
C VAL A 906 -2.34 -24.26 -20.17
N VAL A 907 -1.02 -24.27 -20.34
CA VAL A 907 -0.30 -25.31 -21.06
C VAL A 907 0.38 -26.22 -20.05
N ASP A 908 -0.11 -27.45 -19.89
CA ASP A 908 0.55 -28.46 -19.10
C ASP A 908 1.75 -29.05 -19.84
N ASN A 909 2.94 -28.88 -19.27
CA ASN A 909 4.20 -29.29 -19.86
C ASN A 909 4.65 -30.67 -19.34
N GLY A 910 3.72 -31.64 -19.28
CA GLY A 910 4.01 -33.01 -18.87
C GLY A 910 4.02 -33.20 -17.36
N SER A 911 3.00 -32.69 -16.66
CA SER A 911 2.78 -32.98 -15.24
C SER A 911 2.28 -34.42 -15.03
N PRO A 912 2.40 -34.98 -13.81
CA PRO A 912 1.77 -36.26 -13.49
C PRO A 912 0.25 -36.24 -13.75
N PRO A 913 -0.37 -37.36 -14.18
CA PRO A 913 -1.80 -37.40 -14.50
C PRO A 913 -2.73 -36.91 -13.38
N GLU A 914 -2.36 -37.14 -12.12
CA GLU A 914 -3.11 -36.65 -10.95
C GLU A 914 -3.13 -35.11 -10.88
N GLU A 915 -1.97 -34.47 -11.05
CA GLU A 915 -1.84 -33.01 -11.04
C GLU A 915 -2.58 -32.38 -12.23
N CYS A 916 -2.45 -32.98 -13.41
CA CYS A 916 -3.18 -32.54 -14.61
C CYS A 916 -4.70 -32.65 -14.41
N GLY A 917 -5.18 -33.78 -13.87
CA GLY A 917 -6.60 -33.99 -13.57
C GLY A 917 -7.15 -32.99 -12.54
N ARG A 918 -6.37 -32.67 -11.50
CA ARG A 918 -6.72 -31.63 -10.51
C ARG A 918 -6.84 -30.26 -11.19
N LEU A 919 -5.87 -29.91 -12.04
CA LEU A 919 -5.87 -28.64 -12.77
C LEU A 919 -7.08 -28.53 -13.70
N ALA A 920 -7.38 -29.56 -14.49
CA ALA A 920 -8.55 -29.60 -15.36
C ALA A 920 -9.88 -29.37 -14.59
N ALA A 921 -10.05 -30.05 -13.44
CA ALA A 921 -11.23 -29.91 -12.60
C ALA A 921 -11.37 -28.50 -11.98
N TYR A 922 -10.26 -27.82 -11.69
CA TYR A 922 -10.29 -26.44 -11.22
C TYR A 922 -10.65 -25.47 -12.35
N LEU A 923 -10.02 -25.64 -13.52
CA LEU A 923 -10.21 -24.77 -14.67
C LEU A 923 -11.64 -24.85 -15.23
N SER A 924 -12.34 -25.99 -15.10
CA SER A 924 -13.72 -26.14 -15.57
C SER A 924 -14.73 -25.21 -14.88
N ARG A 925 -14.32 -24.52 -13.80
CA ARG A 925 -15.12 -23.48 -13.13
C ARG A 925 -15.14 -22.15 -13.88
N PHE A 926 -14.23 -21.96 -14.83
CA PHE A 926 -14.01 -20.71 -15.54
C PHE A 926 -14.17 -20.94 -17.05
N PRO A 927 -15.24 -20.43 -17.69
CA PRO A 927 -15.44 -20.61 -19.13
C PRO A 927 -14.37 -19.92 -19.98
N GLU A 928 -13.69 -18.91 -19.43
CA GLU A 928 -12.57 -18.22 -20.07
C GLU A 928 -11.25 -19.01 -20.05
N ALA A 929 -11.17 -20.10 -19.27
CA ALA A 929 -9.95 -20.87 -19.09
C ALA A 929 -9.98 -22.21 -19.83
N ARG A 930 -8.86 -22.59 -20.44
CA ARG A 930 -8.67 -23.89 -21.08
C ARG A 930 -7.31 -24.49 -20.78
N LEU A 931 -7.25 -25.82 -20.80
CA LEU A 931 -6.05 -26.62 -20.62
C LEU A 931 -5.59 -27.22 -21.95
N ILE A 932 -4.28 -27.13 -22.24
CA ILE A 932 -3.63 -27.80 -23.36
C ILE A 932 -2.53 -28.70 -22.78
N GLU A 933 -2.57 -29.99 -23.09
CA GLU A 933 -1.59 -30.96 -22.58
C GLU A 933 -0.53 -31.26 -23.64
N ASN A 934 0.74 -30.98 -23.34
CA ASN A 934 1.86 -31.34 -24.23
C ASN A 934 2.22 -32.83 -24.15
N GLY A 935 1.82 -33.51 -23.07
CA GLY A 935 2.17 -34.92 -22.79
C GLY A 935 3.63 -35.14 -22.35
N ALA A 936 4.53 -34.16 -22.56
CA ALA A 936 5.91 -34.17 -22.11
C ALA A 936 6.40 -32.75 -21.82
N ASN A 937 7.52 -32.64 -21.08
CA ASN A 937 8.16 -31.35 -20.82
C ASN A 937 9.00 -30.90 -22.02
N LEU A 938 8.45 -29.98 -22.80
CA LEU A 938 9.07 -29.42 -24.01
C LEU A 938 10.11 -28.32 -23.70
N GLY A 939 10.27 -27.93 -22.43
CA GLY A 939 11.02 -26.73 -22.05
C GLY A 939 10.18 -25.46 -22.07
N PHE A 940 10.78 -24.33 -21.66
CA PHE A 940 10.05 -23.08 -21.44
C PHE A 940 9.59 -22.45 -22.77
N ALA A 941 10.51 -22.24 -23.71
CA ALA A 941 10.21 -21.61 -24.99
C ALA A 941 9.20 -22.42 -25.81
N ALA A 942 9.46 -23.70 -26.03
CA ALA A 942 8.56 -24.57 -26.80
C ALA A 942 7.20 -24.74 -26.12
N GLY A 943 7.14 -24.86 -24.79
CA GLY A 943 5.89 -24.93 -24.05
C GLY A 943 5.05 -23.67 -24.18
N ASN A 944 5.65 -22.49 -24.00
CA ASN A 944 4.95 -21.21 -24.19
C ASN A 944 4.50 -21.02 -25.64
N ASN A 945 5.29 -21.44 -26.63
CA ASN A 945 4.92 -21.35 -28.05
C ASN A 945 3.61 -22.09 -28.38
N VAL A 946 3.33 -23.23 -27.73
CA VAL A 946 2.05 -23.94 -27.88
C VAL A 946 0.88 -23.05 -27.44
N GLY A 947 1.02 -22.38 -26.30
CA GLY A 947 0.02 -21.44 -25.80
C GLY A 947 -0.12 -20.20 -26.67
N ILE A 948 0.99 -19.64 -27.16
CA ILE A 948 1.01 -18.49 -28.09
C ILE A 948 0.28 -18.85 -29.39
N GLN A 949 0.51 -20.04 -29.93
CA GLN A 949 -0.18 -20.50 -31.15
C GLN A 949 -1.68 -20.68 -30.95
N ALA A 950 -2.10 -21.06 -29.74
CA ALA A 950 -3.50 -21.20 -29.40
C ALA A 950 -4.19 -19.85 -29.15
N ALA A 951 -3.45 -18.80 -28.77
CA ALA A 951 -3.98 -17.49 -28.36
C ALA A 951 -4.80 -16.79 -29.45
N THR A 952 -5.95 -16.26 -29.07
CA THR A 952 -6.89 -15.56 -29.99
C THR A 952 -6.98 -14.05 -29.77
N GLY A 953 -6.51 -13.56 -28.63
CA GLY A 953 -6.61 -12.16 -28.21
C GLY A 953 -5.75 -11.21 -29.02
N ASP A 954 -6.12 -9.93 -29.03
CA ASP A 954 -5.34 -8.85 -29.65
C ASP A 954 -3.94 -8.73 -29.02
N TYR A 955 -3.85 -9.09 -27.73
CA TYR A 955 -2.63 -9.14 -26.95
C TYR A 955 -2.39 -10.53 -26.39
N VAL A 956 -1.12 -10.92 -26.31
CA VAL A 956 -0.68 -12.17 -25.68
C VAL A 956 0.17 -11.81 -24.46
N LEU A 957 -0.18 -12.36 -23.31
CA LEU A 957 0.52 -12.20 -22.04
C LEU A 957 1.09 -13.54 -21.61
N LEU A 958 2.40 -13.69 -21.62
CA LEU A 958 3.08 -14.81 -20.96
C LEU A 958 3.10 -14.56 -19.47
N LEU A 959 2.71 -15.55 -18.67
CA LEU A 959 2.66 -15.44 -17.22
C LEU A 959 3.12 -16.75 -16.58
N ASN A 960 4.16 -16.70 -15.75
CA ASN A 960 4.59 -17.86 -14.99
C ASN A 960 3.53 -18.29 -13.97
N ASN A 961 3.44 -19.60 -13.73
CA ASN A 961 2.48 -20.18 -12.81
C ASN A 961 2.78 -19.90 -11.32
N ASP A 962 3.94 -19.34 -10.97
CA ASP A 962 4.34 -18.92 -9.62
C ASP A 962 4.24 -17.40 -9.40
N THR A 963 3.30 -16.78 -10.12
CA THR A 963 3.05 -15.34 -10.03
C THR A 963 1.65 -15.03 -9.50
N TYR A 964 1.50 -13.85 -8.92
CA TYR A 964 0.21 -13.29 -8.53
C TYR A 964 0.08 -11.89 -9.12
N MET A 965 -0.85 -11.72 -10.06
CA MET A 965 -1.05 -10.47 -10.77
C MET A 965 -1.78 -9.46 -9.90
N ALA A 966 -1.22 -8.26 -9.73
CA ALA A 966 -1.94 -7.19 -9.04
C ALA A 966 -3.02 -6.61 -9.98
N PRO A 967 -4.16 -6.15 -9.42
CA PRO A 967 -5.17 -5.48 -10.22
C PRO A 967 -4.60 -4.25 -10.94
N GLY A 968 -5.06 -4.00 -12.16
CA GLY A 968 -4.56 -2.91 -13.01
C GLY A 968 -3.31 -3.24 -13.82
N ALA A 969 -2.54 -4.29 -13.51
CA ALA A 969 -1.31 -4.61 -14.25
C ALA A 969 -1.56 -4.89 -15.74
N ILE A 970 -2.63 -5.62 -16.08
CA ILE A 970 -3.01 -5.88 -17.48
C ILE A 970 -3.43 -4.58 -18.17
N TRP A 971 -4.24 -3.75 -17.52
CA TRP A 971 -4.64 -2.44 -18.03
C TRP A 971 -3.46 -1.53 -18.33
N ALA A 972 -2.47 -1.52 -17.44
CA ALA A 972 -1.23 -0.77 -17.61
C ALA A 972 -0.48 -1.22 -18.87
N MET A 973 -0.19 -2.52 -18.99
CA MET A 973 0.58 -3.09 -20.11
C MET A 973 -0.15 -2.93 -21.46
N VAL A 974 -1.47 -3.20 -21.51
CA VAL A 974 -2.29 -2.92 -22.70
C VAL A 974 -2.20 -1.44 -23.06
N GLY A 975 -2.38 -0.54 -22.09
CA GLY A 975 -2.31 0.89 -22.32
C GLY A 975 -0.95 1.36 -22.85
N GLN A 976 0.16 0.75 -22.40
CA GLN A 976 1.50 1.06 -22.93
C GLN A 976 1.60 0.65 -24.41
N LEU A 977 1.14 -0.56 -24.75
CA LEU A 977 1.18 -1.03 -26.14
C LEU A 977 0.19 -0.27 -27.04
N GLU A 978 -0.96 0.21 -26.54
CA GLU A 978 -1.88 1.02 -27.33
C GLU A 978 -1.33 2.43 -27.62
N ARG A 979 -0.72 3.08 -26.62
CA ARG A 979 -0.22 4.46 -26.74
C ARG A 979 1.12 4.56 -27.46
N THR A 980 1.92 3.49 -27.42
CA THR A 980 3.35 3.55 -27.76
C THR A 980 3.70 2.47 -28.78
N PRO A 981 3.43 2.70 -30.09
CA PRO A 981 3.64 1.70 -31.15
C PRO A 981 5.07 1.14 -31.24
N GLN A 982 6.08 1.89 -30.79
CA GLN A 982 7.48 1.47 -30.80
C GLN A 982 7.83 0.39 -29.77
N ILE A 983 7.01 0.19 -28.74
CA ILE A 983 7.23 -0.88 -27.77
C ILE A 983 6.84 -2.20 -28.42
N GLY A 984 7.78 -3.15 -28.54
CA GLY A 984 7.54 -4.50 -29.05
C GLY A 984 7.16 -5.50 -27.97
N VAL A 985 7.63 -5.29 -26.74
CA VAL A 985 7.30 -6.11 -25.56
C VAL A 985 7.31 -5.26 -24.30
N VAL A 986 6.38 -5.51 -23.39
CA VAL A 986 6.30 -4.84 -22.10
C VAL A 986 6.21 -5.83 -20.95
N GLY A 987 6.91 -5.56 -19.84
CA GLY A 987 6.80 -6.32 -18.59
C GLY A 987 6.52 -5.42 -17.38
N PRO A 988 6.10 -5.99 -16.24
CA PRO A 988 5.75 -5.23 -15.04
C PRO A 988 6.92 -5.12 -14.06
N LEU A 989 6.76 -4.25 -13.06
CA LEU A 989 7.55 -4.28 -11.83
C LEU A 989 7.27 -5.57 -11.04
N THR A 990 8.25 -6.03 -10.27
CA THR A 990 8.06 -7.19 -9.39
C THR A 990 8.90 -7.12 -8.11
N ASN A 991 8.47 -7.82 -7.06
CA ASN A 991 9.21 -7.96 -5.81
C ASN A 991 10.52 -8.74 -5.99
N ASN A 992 10.58 -9.64 -6.98
CA ASN A 992 11.69 -10.57 -7.10
C ASN A 992 11.97 -10.93 -8.57
N ILE A 993 13.15 -10.50 -9.05
CA ILE A 993 13.72 -10.85 -10.35
C ILE A 993 15.21 -10.45 -10.36
N GLY A 994 15.99 -10.92 -11.34
CA GLY A 994 17.42 -10.64 -11.48
C GLY A 994 17.78 -9.37 -12.26
N ASN A 995 16.81 -8.53 -12.63
CA ASN A 995 17.03 -7.35 -13.48
C ASN A 995 16.40 -6.06 -12.89
N GLU A 996 16.38 -5.00 -13.69
CA GLU A 996 15.95 -3.65 -13.34
C GLU A 996 14.46 -3.55 -12.93
N ALA A 997 13.63 -4.55 -13.27
CA ALA A 997 12.21 -4.58 -12.91
C ALA A 997 11.97 -4.84 -11.40
N ARG A 998 13.01 -5.23 -10.65
CA ARG A 998 12.91 -5.49 -9.21
C ARG A 998 12.62 -4.20 -8.43
N VAL A 999 11.68 -4.28 -7.50
CA VAL A 999 11.39 -3.24 -6.50
C VAL A 999 11.45 -3.79 -5.09
N ALA A 1000 11.93 -2.98 -4.16
CA ALA A 1000 11.82 -3.26 -2.74
C ALA A 1000 10.39 -3.02 -2.28
N VAL A 1001 9.70 -4.10 -1.92
CA VAL A 1001 8.32 -4.06 -1.43
C VAL A 1001 8.12 -5.19 -0.41
N ASP A 1002 7.47 -4.86 0.70
CA ASP A 1002 7.23 -5.77 1.82
C ASP A 1002 5.71 -5.85 2.07
N TYR A 1003 5.16 -7.06 2.20
CA TYR A 1003 3.78 -7.36 2.60
C TYR A 1003 3.72 -8.77 3.19
N ALA A 1004 2.77 -9.03 4.11
CA ALA A 1004 2.64 -10.32 4.77
C ALA A 1004 1.72 -11.31 4.02
N ASP A 1005 0.79 -10.79 3.20
CA ASP A 1005 -0.23 -11.57 2.50
C ASP A 1005 -0.60 -10.91 1.16
N MET A 1006 -1.45 -11.57 0.35
CA MET A 1006 -1.84 -11.09 -0.98
C MET A 1006 -2.78 -9.88 -0.96
N GLU A 1007 -3.54 -9.68 0.13
CA GLU A 1007 -4.39 -8.51 0.29
C GLU A 1007 -3.55 -7.26 0.57
N GLN A 1008 -2.55 -7.38 1.45
CA GLN A 1008 -1.54 -6.36 1.66
C GLN A 1008 -0.69 -6.11 0.41
N MET A 1009 -0.40 -7.15 -0.38
CA MET A 1009 0.27 -7.01 -1.68
C MET A 1009 -0.53 -6.11 -2.63
N ARG A 1010 -1.84 -6.31 -2.76
CA ARG A 1010 -2.71 -5.45 -3.60
C ARG A 1010 -2.62 -3.98 -3.18
N ARG A 1011 -2.67 -3.70 -1.87
CA ARG A 1011 -2.54 -2.33 -1.34
C ARG A 1011 -1.14 -1.75 -1.55
N ALA A 1012 -0.10 -2.58 -1.44
CA ALA A 1012 1.26 -2.18 -1.76
C ALA A 1012 1.42 -1.87 -3.25
N ALA A 1013 0.87 -2.70 -4.13
CA ALA A 1013 0.88 -2.50 -5.58
C ALA A 1013 0.20 -1.19 -5.99
N ARG A 1014 -0.98 -0.86 -5.42
CA ARG A 1014 -1.63 0.44 -5.65
C ARG A 1014 -0.73 1.62 -5.25
N ARG A 1015 -0.11 1.56 -4.06
CA ARG A 1015 0.82 2.60 -3.58
C ARG A 1015 2.09 2.71 -4.42
N LEU A 1016 2.55 1.61 -5.00
CA LEU A 1016 3.69 1.60 -5.91
C LEU A 1016 3.35 2.20 -7.26
N THR A 1017 2.15 1.98 -7.79
CA THR A 1017 1.77 2.35 -9.16
C THR A 1017 1.09 3.71 -9.28
N GLN A 1018 0.57 4.27 -8.18
CA GLN A 1018 0.03 5.63 -8.16
C GLN A 1018 1.06 6.67 -8.64
N GLY A 1019 0.62 7.59 -9.51
CA GLY A 1019 1.47 8.66 -10.08
C GLY A 1019 2.47 8.20 -11.13
N PHE A 1020 2.33 6.98 -11.63
CA PHE A 1020 3.13 6.44 -12.74
C PHE A 1020 2.31 6.09 -13.97
N ARG A 1021 1.02 6.48 -14.01
CA ARG A 1021 0.11 6.11 -15.09
C ARG A 1021 0.71 6.48 -16.46
N GLY A 1022 0.81 5.49 -17.34
CA GLY A 1022 1.36 5.69 -18.67
C GLY A 1022 2.88 5.90 -18.72
N ARG A 1023 3.59 5.84 -17.60
CA ARG A 1023 5.06 5.92 -17.56
C ARG A 1023 5.67 4.55 -17.82
N TRP A 1024 6.74 4.53 -18.61
CA TRP A 1024 7.53 3.35 -18.88
C TRP A 1024 9.01 3.68 -18.94
N THR A 1025 9.83 2.66 -18.72
CA THR A 1025 11.30 2.76 -18.77
C THR A 1025 11.84 1.74 -19.78
N PRO A 1026 12.74 2.11 -20.72
CA PRO A 1026 13.37 1.15 -21.60
C PRO A 1026 14.16 0.09 -20.82
N LEU A 1027 14.04 -1.18 -21.23
CA LEU A 1027 14.82 -2.29 -20.70
C LEU A 1027 15.61 -2.97 -21.81
N PRO A 1028 16.84 -3.44 -21.55
CA PRO A 1028 17.54 -4.31 -22.48
C PRO A 1028 16.82 -5.65 -22.68
N VAL A 1029 16.27 -6.20 -21.60
CA VAL A 1029 15.58 -7.50 -21.57
C VAL A 1029 14.40 -7.42 -20.61
N VAL A 1030 13.21 -7.72 -21.13
CA VAL A 1030 12.01 -7.97 -20.32
C VAL A 1030 12.04 -9.44 -19.92
N ALA A 1031 12.03 -9.72 -18.62
CA ALA A 1031 12.05 -11.10 -18.13
C ALA A 1031 10.67 -11.76 -18.34
N TYR A 1032 10.64 -12.96 -18.93
CA TYR A 1032 9.38 -13.59 -19.36
C TYR A 1032 8.63 -14.35 -18.26
N PHE A 1033 8.91 -14.03 -16.99
CA PHE A 1033 7.98 -14.39 -15.91
C PHE A 1033 6.62 -13.69 -16.08
N CYS A 1034 6.63 -12.51 -16.71
CA CYS A 1034 5.45 -11.77 -17.11
C CYS A 1034 5.80 -10.82 -18.27
N ALA A 1035 5.32 -11.10 -19.48
CA ALA A 1035 5.62 -10.31 -20.67
C ALA A 1035 4.43 -10.24 -21.63
N MET A 1036 4.10 -9.04 -22.10
CA MET A 1036 2.98 -8.81 -23.00
C MET A 1036 3.43 -8.31 -24.38
N PHE A 1037 2.77 -8.80 -25.41
CA PHE A 1037 3.00 -8.48 -26.81
C PHE A 1037 1.68 -8.15 -27.50
N ARG A 1038 1.73 -7.35 -28.57
CA ARG A 1038 0.64 -7.35 -29.56
C ARG A 1038 0.72 -8.66 -30.34
N ARG A 1039 -0.39 -9.37 -30.49
CA ARG A 1039 -0.40 -10.63 -31.25
C ARG A 1039 0.05 -10.42 -32.69
N ALA A 1040 -0.31 -9.29 -33.30
CA ALA A 1040 0.11 -8.91 -34.65
C ALA A 1040 1.64 -8.78 -34.79
N ASP A 1041 2.34 -8.33 -33.74
CA ASP A 1041 3.79 -8.15 -33.77
C ASP A 1041 4.55 -9.47 -33.57
N LEU A 1042 3.95 -10.47 -32.90
CA LEU A 1042 4.58 -11.79 -32.72
C LEU A 1042 4.87 -12.49 -34.05
N ALA A 1043 4.05 -12.31 -35.09
CA ALA A 1043 4.32 -12.84 -36.42
C ALA A 1043 5.61 -12.27 -37.05
N ARG A 1044 5.98 -11.04 -36.64
CA ARG A 1044 7.18 -10.35 -37.08
C ARG A 1044 8.42 -10.73 -36.27
N PHE A 1045 8.26 -10.91 -34.96
CA PHE A 1045 9.36 -11.28 -34.07
C PHE A 1045 9.71 -12.77 -34.13
N GLY A 1046 8.75 -13.61 -34.51
CA GLY A 1046 8.88 -15.06 -34.52
C GLY A 1046 8.56 -15.67 -33.14
N PRO A 1047 8.52 -17.01 -33.04
CA PRO A 1047 8.32 -17.70 -31.78
C PRO A 1047 9.57 -17.62 -30.89
N LEU A 1048 9.44 -17.96 -29.60
CA LEU A 1048 10.60 -18.14 -28.73
C LEU A 1048 11.45 -19.30 -29.23
N ASP A 1049 12.78 -19.13 -29.32
CA ASP A 1049 13.66 -20.16 -29.87
C ASP A 1049 13.80 -21.35 -28.89
N PRO A 1050 13.42 -22.59 -29.30
CA PRO A 1050 13.54 -23.77 -28.46
C PRO A 1050 14.98 -24.23 -28.22
N VAL A 1051 15.99 -23.64 -28.88
CA VAL A 1051 17.42 -23.99 -28.73
C VAL A 1051 17.91 -23.94 -27.27
N TYR A 1052 17.29 -23.08 -26.45
CA TYR A 1052 17.62 -22.92 -25.03
C TYR A 1052 17.07 -24.03 -24.13
N GLY A 1053 16.29 -24.98 -24.68
CA GLY A 1053 15.83 -26.19 -24.00
C GLY A 1053 14.99 -25.91 -22.76
N ARG A 1054 15.47 -26.36 -21.59
CA ARG A 1054 14.75 -26.23 -20.29
C ARG A 1054 14.78 -24.80 -19.70
N GLY A 1055 15.22 -23.80 -20.46
CA GLY A 1055 15.21 -22.38 -20.12
C GLY A 1055 16.60 -21.78 -19.85
N MET A 1056 16.63 -20.47 -19.60
CA MET A 1056 17.77 -19.53 -19.57
C MET A 1056 18.15 -19.00 -20.97
N PHE A 1057 18.14 -17.66 -21.13
CA PHE A 1057 18.48 -16.87 -22.34
C PHE A 1057 17.43 -16.77 -23.45
N GLU A 1058 16.29 -17.45 -23.34
CA GLU A 1058 15.21 -17.35 -24.34
C GLU A 1058 14.56 -15.95 -24.38
N ASP A 1059 14.46 -15.27 -23.23
CA ASP A 1059 13.96 -13.91 -23.11
C ASP A 1059 15.03 -12.89 -23.53
N ASP A 1060 16.30 -13.11 -23.20
CA ASP A 1060 17.43 -12.33 -23.74
C ASP A 1060 17.45 -12.36 -25.28
N ASP A 1061 17.34 -13.55 -25.88
CA ASP A 1061 17.40 -13.76 -27.33
C ASP A 1061 16.20 -13.11 -28.02
N HIS A 1062 14.98 -13.35 -27.53
CA HIS A 1062 13.79 -12.77 -28.14
C HIS A 1062 13.76 -11.23 -27.98
N CYS A 1063 14.20 -10.68 -26.85
CA CYS A 1063 14.38 -9.23 -26.68
C CYS A 1063 15.48 -8.66 -27.61
N ALA A 1064 16.53 -9.42 -27.90
CA ALA A 1064 17.54 -9.02 -28.89
C ALA A 1064 16.96 -8.99 -30.31
N VAL A 1065 16.12 -9.97 -30.69
CA VAL A 1065 15.39 -9.96 -31.97
C VAL A 1065 14.50 -8.72 -32.08
N ILE A 1066 13.70 -8.42 -31.06
CA ILE A 1066 12.80 -7.25 -31.03
C ILE A 1066 13.59 -5.95 -31.24
N ARG A 1067 14.69 -5.76 -30.50
CA ARG A 1067 15.54 -4.58 -30.61
C ARG A 1067 16.27 -4.48 -31.95
N ALA A 1068 16.75 -5.60 -32.49
CA ALA A 1068 17.38 -5.63 -33.81
C ALA A 1068 16.42 -5.21 -34.93
N GLN A 1069 15.11 -5.35 -34.71
CA GLN A 1069 14.06 -4.88 -35.62
C GLN A 1069 13.61 -3.43 -35.37
N GLY A 1070 14.25 -2.71 -34.44
CA GLY A 1070 14.00 -1.30 -34.14
C GLY A 1070 12.90 -1.04 -33.11
N PHE A 1071 12.48 -2.04 -32.33
CA PHE A 1071 11.47 -1.91 -31.28
C PHE A 1071 12.10 -1.84 -29.89
N ASP A 1072 11.42 -1.14 -28.98
CA ASP A 1072 11.81 -1.06 -27.58
C ASP A 1072 11.24 -2.23 -26.78
N CYS A 1073 12.03 -2.74 -25.83
CA CYS A 1073 11.53 -3.54 -24.73
C CYS A 1073 11.29 -2.61 -23.54
N ALA A 1074 10.12 -2.70 -22.89
CA ALA A 1074 9.70 -1.71 -21.90
C ALA A 1074 9.33 -2.32 -20.54
N LEU A 1075 9.64 -1.57 -19.49
CA LEU A 1075 9.10 -1.76 -18.14
C LEU A 1075 7.93 -0.81 -17.93
N ALA A 1076 6.73 -1.33 -17.70
CA ALA A 1076 5.60 -0.52 -17.27
C ALA A 1076 5.78 -0.12 -15.80
N GLU A 1077 6.00 1.17 -15.53
CA GLU A 1077 6.20 1.67 -14.16
C GLU A 1077 4.90 1.68 -13.34
N ASP A 1078 3.75 1.54 -14.00
CA ASP A 1078 2.41 1.46 -13.40
C ASP A 1078 1.83 0.04 -13.37
N ALA A 1079 2.62 -0.99 -13.66
CA ALA A 1079 2.23 -2.39 -13.56
C ALA A 1079 3.05 -3.12 -12.48
N PHE A 1080 2.41 -3.96 -11.67
CA PHE A 1080 3.09 -4.78 -10.65
C PHE A 1080 2.60 -6.22 -10.65
N VAL A 1081 3.53 -7.17 -10.52
CA VAL A 1081 3.24 -8.61 -10.40
C VAL A 1081 4.11 -9.21 -9.30
N HIS A 1082 3.49 -9.92 -8.36
CA HIS A 1082 4.21 -10.71 -7.37
C HIS A 1082 4.82 -11.95 -8.03
N HIS A 1083 6.06 -12.27 -7.70
CA HIS A 1083 6.77 -13.44 -8.18
C HIS A 1083 7.37 -14.21 -6.99
N HIS A 1084 6.97 -15.48 -6.82
CA HIS A 1084 7.40 -16.32 -5.71
C HIS A 1084 8.84 -16.85 -5.87
N LEU A 1085 9.31 -17.01 -7.12
CA LEU A 1085 10.70 -17.31 -7.50
C LEU A 1085 11.26 -18.61 -6.90
N SER A 1086 10.44 -19.66 -6.89
CA SER A 1086 10.87 -21.00 -6.50
C SER A 1086 9.81 -22.06 -6.82
N ALA A 1087 9.97 -22.79 -7.93
CA ALA A 1087 9.32 -24.09 -8.10
C ALA A 1087 10.10 -25.06 -9.01
N SER A 1088 10.65 -24.58 -10.14
CA SER A 1088 11.25 -25.48 -11.15
C SER A 1088 12.79 -25.53 -11.11
N PHE A 1089 13.48 -24.39 -10.95
CA PHE A 1089 14.95 -24.36 -10.95
C PHE A 1089 15.62 -24.73 -9.61
N ALA A 1090 14.86 -24.79 -8.51
CA ALA A 1090 15.35 -25.30 -7.22
C ALA A 1090 15.43 -26.84 -7.18
N ARG A 1091 14.85 -27.52 -8.18
CA ARG A 1091 14.85 -28.98 -8.32
C ARG A 1091 16.01 -29.51 -9.19
N VAL A 1092 16.86 -28.62 -9.71
CA VAL A 1092 18.02 -28.94 -10.56
C VAL A 1092 19.29 -28.81 -9.73
N GLU A 1093 20.18 -29.79 -9.81
CA GLU A 1093 21.47 -29.77 -9.11
C GLU A 1093 22.29 -28.50 -9.47
N PRO A 1094 22.93 -27.82 -8.51
CA PRO A 1094 23.64 -26.56 -8.76
C PRO A 1094 24.68 -26.63 -9.88
N ALA A 1095 25.36 -27.77 -10.05
CA ALA A 1095 26.34 -27.98 -11.12
C ALA A 1095 25.70 -28.00 -12.51
N GLU A 1096 24.57 -28.70 -12.68
CA GLU A 1096 23.83 -28.76 -13.95
C GLU A 1096 23.27 -27.38 -14.33
N ARG A 1097 22.91 -26.56 -13.34
CA ARG A 1097 22.44 -25.19 -13.56
C ARG A 1097 23.54 -24.28 -14.11
N VAL A 1098 24.76 -24.37 -13.57
CA VAL A 1098 25.91 -23.59 -14.05
C VAL A 1098 26.32 -24.03 -15.46
N GLU A 1099 26.41 -25.34 -15.70
CA GLU A 1099 26.76 -25.88 -17.02
C GLU A 1099 25.75 -25.46 -18.10
N ARG A 1100 24.45 -25.55 -17.79
CA ARG A 1100 23.37 -25.09 -18.69
C ARG A 1100 23.44 -23.60 -18.95
N PHE A 1101 23.68 -22.80 -17.91
CA PHE A 1101 23.84 -21.35 -18.06
C PHE A 1101 25.00 -21.00 -18.99
N ASP A 1102 26.18 -21.63 -18.80
CA ASP A 1102 27.34 -21.39 -19.65
C ASP A 1102 27.13 -21.87 -21.09
N ALA A 1103 26.43 -22.99 -21.29
CA ALA A 1103 26.08 -23.49 -22.62
C ALA A 1103 25.13 -22.53 -23.35
N ASN A 1104 24.03 -22.12 -22.71
CA ASN A 1104 23.05 -21.21 -23.29
C ASN A 1104 23.63 -19.81 -23.50
N ARG A 1105 24.52 -19.34 -22.60
CA ARG A 1105 25.26 -18.09 -22.80
C ARG A 1105 26.10 -18.13 -24.08
N ARG A 1106 26.82 -19.22 -24.35
CA ARG A 1106 27.61 -19.35 -25.60
C ARG A 1106 26.73 -19.31 -26.84
N THR A 1107 25.54 -19.94 -26.79
CA THR A 1107 24.56 -19.89 -27.88
C THR A 1107 24.10 -18.46 -28.14
N TYR A 1108 23.73 -17.72 -27.09
CA TYR A 1108 23.35 -16.31 -27.17
C TYR A 1108 24.50 -15.46 -27.72
N GLU A 1109 25.71 -15.61 -27.15
CA GLU A 1109 26.89 -14.81 -27.51
C GLU A 1109 27.34 -15.05 -28.95
N GLY A 1110 27.13 -16.27 -29.47
CA GLY A 1110 27.37 -16.60 -30.87
C GLY A 1110 26.44 -15.87 -31.84
N ARG A 1111 25.26 -15.42 -31.39
CA ARG A 1111 24.27 -14.70 -32.21
C ARG A 1111 24.36 -13.18 -32.06
N TRP A 1112 24.52 -12.70 -30.83
CA TRP A 1112 24.32 -11.28 -30.48
C TRP A 1112 25.58 -10.59 -29.95
N GLY A 1113 26.69 -11.32 -29.79
CA GLY A 1113 27.91 -10.83 -29.16
C GLY A 1113 27.87 -10.95 -27.62
N PRO A 1114 28.87 -10.40 -26.91
CA PRO A 1114 29.07 -10.64 -25.48
C PRO A 1114 27.82 -10.32 -24.64
N TRP A 1115 27.43 -11.26 -23.78
CA TRP A 1115 26.27 -11.06 -22.91
C TRP A 1115 26.64 -10.12 -21.75
N THR A 1116 25.74 -9.17 -21.46
CA THR A 1116 25.92 -8.23 -20.35
C THR A 1116 25.04 -8.65 -19.18
N PRO A 1117 25.61 -8.95 -18.00
CA PRO A 1117 24.83 -9.29 -16.82
C PRO A 1117 23.83 -8.19 -16.46
N HIS A 1118 22.59 -8.60 -16.17
CA HIS A 1118 21.55 -7.69 -15.70
C HIS A 1118 21.94 -6.99 -14.40
N ARG A 1119 21.40 -5.80 -14.19
CA ARG A 1119 21.68 -4.98 -13.01
C ARG A 1119 20.38 -4.58 -12.33
N TYR A 1120 20.44 -4.35 -11.03
CA TYR A 1120 19.36 -3.67 -10.33
C TYR A 1120 19.45 -2.17 -10.57
N ARG A 1121 18.29 -1.52 -10.73
CA ARG A 1121 18.24 -0.06 -10.84
C ARG A 1121 18.60 0.59 -9.52
N ALA A 1122 19.34 1.70 -9.59
CA ALA A 1122 19.74 2.47 -8.41
C ALA A 1122 18.58 3.31 -7.85
N SER A 1123 17.73 3.85 -8.73
CA SER A 1123 16.56 4.66 -8.38
C SER A 1123 15.43 4.43 -9.38
N ARG A 1124 14.21 4.82 -8.98
CA ARG A 1124 13.00 4.85 -9.80
C ARG A 1124 12.68 6.32 -10.12
N PRO A 1125 12.02 6.63 -11.25
CA PRO A 1125 11.48 7.97 -11.48
C PRO A 1125 10.58 8.43 -10.32
N ALA A 1126 10.53 9.73 -10.04
CA ALA A 1126 9.62 10.30 -9.04
C ALA A 1126 8.17 10.30 -9.57
N PRO A 1127 7.14 10.11 -8.73
CA PRO A 1127 5.73 10.19 -9.17
C PRO A 1127 5.37 11.58 -9.69
N ASP A 1128 4.32 11.67 -10.53
CA ASP A 1128 3.92 12.91 -11.22
C ASP A 1128 3.68 14.11 -10.28
N TRP A 1129 3.16 13.91 -9.06
CA TRP A 1129 2.88 15.00 -8.12
C TRP A 1129 4.10 15.48 -7.33
N GLU A 1130 5.24 14.79 -7.38
CA GLU A 1130 6.52 15.25 -6.80
C GLU A 1130 7.36 16.02 -7.81
N ALA A 1131 7.08 15.85 -9.11
CA ALA A 1131 7.76 16.54 -10.20
C ALA A 1131 7.14 17.90 -10.57
N ALA A 1132 5.93 18.18 -10.08
CA ALA A 1132 5.16 19.41 -10.30
C ALA A 1132 5.20 20.32 -9.07
#